data_AF-A0A5B9W1Y3-F1
#
_entry.id   AF-A0A5B9W1Y3-F1
#
_cell.length_a   1.000
_cell.length_b   1.000
_cell.length_c   1.000
_cell.angle_alpha   90.00
_cell.angle_beta   90.00
_cell.angle_gamma   90.00
#
_symmetry.space_group_name_H-M   'P 1'
#
loop_
_entity.id
_entity.type
_entity.pdbx_description
1 polymer ?
#
loop_
_entity_poly.entity_id
_entity_poly.type
_entity_poly.pdbx_seq_one_letter_code
_entity_poly.pdbx_strand_id
1 'polypeptide(L)'
;MDKDEIVQAAAGESGHGCGSGPGSRPDAGGHPGGDTGPSRGYDAGVGRSVGSVAATEGETPGGGPRADRWWEPDRRLRIEHSELRSAYLALSREERALQAEARSMRERLASLEPGYAALVEQVGAFERGLGGLLLRKARGARRRIFREGRLSGRCWRLASRFAATLIASGPRVAVGKAAKKVRAKIRGPQPALDPEVRVAEAVPVEAIRVEAIRVEETPPAIREGFLDLPWRYLGAGAPGARGPGGHFKVLIVSHNGSRTGAPLCLLELAERLGRSPDFECWVVLRQGGELADDFARAAPTLDAEAMAGEGRDASEMPGLIARRFREFASRGVAICNTAEVSAFHAAFAEQRVPVLAWVHELSVCIAHIGGQATIDRIFAASRRVIVPADAVRDSLIARYSVDPDRLRTLYYGLEPRTLDLAQFRPMMRQQVRRELGIPEDAPIVLGCGTADFRKGTDLFAQLCRLVLLRSEAGEPSSDAWFVWLGSFGTAYSPMWLAHDGQHGPGMSRLIMAGPRDSTAAYFLAADLFALTSREDPCPFVNLEAMESGLAVVAFEDAGGAPEVLKEAGSCVPYLDVAAMADAVRALLNDPARRTAMGRRGQATIREHFTWDRFMEEFTEILRTDYDYHPSAPLKVSVIVPNYRHARYLERRLRGIFNQTLRPHEIIFLDNASPDDSVEVARRLAGESPVPMRIVVNEENNGSTFIQWMKGLSLATGDLVWIAEADDDCHPQLLERLVPGFYDPEVTLAYCQSAIIGPDDEVLEGDFLKYTDGLSPDRWRSPFCVPGNEEAELALSQINTIPNASAVVFRRPEGRPEFADELETMRFAGDWLFYAMQLRGGKITYVPQVLNLFRRHPQTNTHQVVRGDTYVEETLHVRARIMETYPLSIHSIASALARSAVEYDHLTREHQLDRPVFTANPRAQGPLRRIRDHLRRRHEASGRTGPGVLLVVGGLGPSGEAHAAIDLANSLAPDHRVYLCNARPWDYDPDVAARVADDVVRLEGTLGVGITTLAGDPPGAGTLSGQSARCKLLRELMRSHAIDVVHSFSRAADRLVLDIMDDLDLPWFTHLGDVTRDADFPILQHAARSAAGIFHEARADDGVTRQLSQPSGPRLIELPDPADPISLASVCSGAYARACEAGPGRPRESTSRTSRVA
;
A
#
# COMPACT_ATOMS: atom_id res chain seq x y z
N MET A 1 -34.05 31.00 56.34
CA MET A 1 -35.52 30.91 56.31
C MET A 1 -35.86 29.68 55.49
N ASP A 2 -36.38 28.65 56.16
CA ASP A 2 -37.65 27.95 55.86
C ASP A 2 -38.31 28.25 54.49
N LYS A 3 -38.89 27.28 53.76
CA LYS A 3 -39.25 25.87 54.07
C LYS A 3 -39.51 25.08 52.75
N ASP A 4 -39.83 23.79 52.66
CA ASP A 4 -40.25 22.77 53.67
C ASP A 4 -39.85 21.32 53.30
N GLU A 5 -40.17 20.36 54.17
CA GLU A 5 -40.06 18.89 53.97
C GLU A 5 -41.42 18.29 53.48
N ILE A 6 -41.75 16.99 53.35
CA ILE A 6 -41.23 15.64 53.75
C ILE A 6 -41.96 14.59 52.82
N VAL A 7 -41.80 13.24 52.71
CA VAL A 7 -41.16 12.16 53.52
C VAL A 7 -40.62 10.97 52.66
N GLN A 8 -41.30 9.81 52.63
CA GLN A 8 -40.90 8.46 52.12
C GLN A 8 -42.16 7.78 51.49
N ALA A 9 -42.26 6.51 51.03
CA ALA A 9 -41.42 5.33 51.15
C ALA A 9 -41.66 4.24 50.05
N ALA A 10 -40.67 3.33 49.97
CA ALA A 10 -40.55 1.98 49.40
C ALA A 10 -41.77 1.11 48.90
N ALA A 11 -41.38 0.21 47.99
CA ALA A 11 -41.90 -1.16 47.72
C ALA A 11 -43.19 -1.38 46.89
N GLY A 12 -43.18 -2.45 46.07
CA GLY A 12 -44.33 -2.94 45.29
C GLY A 12 -43.93 -3.67 44.00
N GLU A 13 -43.77 -4.99 44.04
CA GLU A 13 -43.58 -5.83 42.85
C GLU A 13 -44.91 -6.19 42.17
N SER A 14 -44.85 -6.56 40.88
CA SER A 14 -45.91 -7.19 40.07
C SER A 14 -47.18 -6.35 39.77
N GLY A 15 -47.88 -6.56 38.64
CA GLY A 15 -47.52 -7.37 37.47
C GLY A 15 -48.73 -7.67 36.56
N HIS A 16 -48.44 -8.06 35.31
CA HIS A 16 -49.38 -8.60 34.30
C HIS A 16 -50.51 -7.68 33.78
N GLY A 17 -50.71 -7.66 32.45
CA GLY A 17 -51.76 -6.89 31.80
C GLY A 17 -51.76 -7.01 30.27
N CYS A 18 -52.18 -8.17 29.74
CA CYS A 18 -52.31 -8.37 28.28
C CYS A 18 -53.60 -7.74 27.74
N GLY A 19 -53.55 -7.18 26.53
CA GLY A 19 -54.71 -6.72 25.76
C GLY A 19 -54.30 -5.73 24.66
N SER A 20 -53.94 -6.12 23.44
CA SER A 20 -54.74 -6.75 22.36
C SER A 20 -55.87 -5.86 21.81
N GLY A 21 -55.71 -5.33 20.60
CA GLY A 21 -56.78 -4.62 19.89
C GLY A 21 -56.28 -3.70 18.76
N PRO A 22 -56.87 -3.68 17.54
CA PRO A 22 -56.22 -3.06 16.37
C PRO A 22 -57.05 -1.99 15.63
N GLY A 23 -56.37 -1.27 14.71
CA GLY A 23 -56.98 -0.40 13.69
C GLY A 23 -57.12 1.07 14.08
N SER A 24 -57.28 2.02 13.15
CA SER A 24 -57.18 1.91 11.68
C SER A 24 -57.06 3.31 11.02
N ARG A 25 -56.22 3.43 9.98
CA ARG A 25 -56.32 4.47 8.92
C ARG A 25 -57.59 4.22 8.08
N PRO A 26 -58.19 5.20 7.35
CA PRO A 26 -57.47 6.11 6.42
C PRO A 26 -58.04 7.54 6.21
N ASP A 27 -57.31 8.33 5.39
CA ASP A 27 -57.71 9.26 4.30
C ASP A 27 -58.90 10.27 4.43
N ALA A 28 -58.92 11.44 3.77
CA ALA A 28 -57.88 12.25 3.09
C ALA A 28 -58.45 13.63 2.63
N GLY A 29 -57.58 14.56 2.19
CA GLY A 29 -57.90 15.63 1.21
C GLY A 29 -58.15 17.05 1.75
N GLY A 30 -57.57 18.09 1.09
CA GLY A 30 -57.81 19.50 1.47
C GLY A 30 -56.84 20.59 0.96
N HIS A 31 -56.51 20.64 -0.35
CA HIS A 31 -55.78 21.76 -0.99
C HIS A 31 -56.54 22.20 -2.26
N PRO A 32 -56.57 23.50 -2.65
CA PRO A 32 -55.45 24.09 -3.42
C PRO A 32 -55.23 25.63 -3.38
N GLY A 33 -54.01 26.07 -3.75
CA GLY A 33 -53.70 27.40 -4.36
C GLY A 33 -53.70 28.66 -3.45
N GLY A 34 -52.93 29.72 -3.76
CA GLY A 34 -51.88 29.85 -4.77
C GLY A 34 -51.23 31.26 -4.87
N ASP A 35 -49.89 31.27 -4.88
CA ASP A 35 -48.91 32.19 -5.52
C ASP A 35 -48.91 33.76 -5.36
N THR A 36 -47.69 34.31 -5.47
CA THR A 36 -47.26 35.73 -5.65
C THR A 36 -47.30 36.74 -4.48
N GLY A 37 -46.31 37.65 -4.46
CA GLY A 37 -46.17 38.79 -3.51
C GLY A 37 -46.51 40.16 -4.15
N PRO A 38 -45.84 41.31 -3.85
CA PRO A 38 -44.59 41.49 -3.06
C PRO A 38 -44.43 42.79 -2.20
N SER A 39 -43.44 42.78 -1.29
CA SER A 39 -42.50 43.88 -0.95
C SER A 39 -42.92 45.20 -0.23
N ARG A 40 -41.91 45.77 0.46
CA ARG A 40 -41.73 47.13 1.04
C ARG A 40 -42.33 47.41 2.43
N GLY A 41 -41.48 47.92 3.32
CA GLY A 41 -41.84 48.57 4.59
C GLY A 41 -41.60 50.09 4.55
N TYR A 42 -41.68 50.78 5.69
CA TYR A 42 -41.42 52.22 5.81
C TYR A 42 -40.76 52.64 7.14
N ASP A 43 -40.37 53.92 7.21
CA ASP A 43 -39.28 54.47 8.02
C ASP A 43 -39.72 55.21 9.30
N ALA A 44 -38.75 55.73 10.07
CA ALA A 44 -38.94 56.46 11.33
C ALA A 44 -39.24 57.98 11.15
N GLY A 45 -39.69 58.66 12.23
CA GLY A 45 -39.97 60.10 12.17
C GLY A 45 -40.22 60.85 13.50
N VAL A 46 -39.16 61.47 14.04
CA VAL A 46 -39.08 62.79 14.73
C VAL A 46 -40.25 63.33 15.59
N GLY A 47 -39.95 63.73 16.85
CA GLY A 47 -40.80 64.66 17.63
C GLY A 47 -40.16 65.19 18.93
N ARG A 48 -40.32 66.50 19.24
CA ARG A 48 -39.88 67.16 20.49
C ARG A 48 -41.05 67.90 21.16
N SER A 49 -41.14 67.87 22.50
CA SER A 49 -41.45 69.01 23.42
C SER A 49 -41.88 68.47 24.81
N VAL A 50 -41.27 68.88 25.92
CA VAL A 50 -41.62 70.00 26.83
C VAL A 50 -43.00 69.86 27.50
N GLY A 51 -42.99 69.69 28.83
CA GLY A 51 -44.16 69.75 29.72
C GLY A 51 -43.79 69.40 31.16
N SER A 52 -44.12 70.25 32.12
CA SER A 52 -43.82 70.10 33.56
C SER A 52 -45.11 70.19 34.39
N VAL A 53 -45.05 69.78 35.68
CA VAL A 53 -45.62 70.47 36.87
C VAL A 53 -45.87 69.49 38.06
N ALA A 54 -45.79 70.06 39.27
CA ALA A 54 -46.29 69.58 40.58
C ALA A 54 -45.51 68.49 41.35
N ALA A 55 -45.13 68.87 42.56
CA ALA A 55 -44.95 68.03 43.73
C ALA A 55 -45.91 68.52 44.84
N THR A 56 -46.03 67.78 45.94
CA THR A 56 -46.69 68.23 47.19
C THR A 56 -45.94 67.71 48.41
N GLU A 57 -46.02 68.44 49.52
CA GLU A 57 -45.16 68.32 50.70
C GLU A 57 -45.91 67.79 51.95
N GLY A 58 -45.18 67.52 53.04
CA GLY A 58 -45.75 67.21 54.37
C GLY A 58 -44.66 67.11 55.45
N GLU A 59 -44.77 67.91 56.53
CA GLU A 59 -43.66 68.20 57.45
C GLU A 59 -43.90 67.86 58.94
N THR A 60 -42.96 67.10 59.54
CA THR A 60 -42.45 67.27 60.95
C THR A 60 -43.44 67.12 62.14
N PRO A 61 -43.06 67.37 63.43
CA PRO A 61 -41.75 67.30 64.13
C PRO A 61 -41.76 66.45 65.44
N GLY A 62 -40.59 66.21 66.08
CA GLY A 62 -40.53 66.08 67.56
C GLY A 62 -39.40 65.27 68.24
N GLY A 63 -38.45 65.96 68.90
CA GLY A 63 -37.78 65.48 70.14
C GLY A 63 -36.46 64.67 70.03
N GLY A 64 -35.44 65.07 70.81
CA GLY A 64 -34.17 64.32 71.05
C GLY A 64 -33.91 64.10 72.56
N PRO A 65 -32.69 63.76 73.05
CA PRO A 65 -31.38 63.94 72.39
C PRO A 65 -30.30 62.82 72.52
N ARG A 66 -29.29 62.90 71.63
CA ARG A 66 -27.87 62.47 71.74
C ARG A 66 -27.47 61.01 72.05
N ALA A 67 -26.77 60.40 71.08
CA ALA A 67 -25.61 59.54 71.30
C ALA A 67 -24.63 59.60 70.09
N ASP A 68 -23.47 60.23 70.25
CA ASP A 68 -22.47 60.39 69.18
C ASP A 68 -21.59 59.14 69.04
N ARG A 69 -21.82 58.27 68.03
CA ARG A 69 -20.82 57.26 67.59
C ARG A 69 -21.00 56.51 66.25
N TRP A 70 -21.84 56.98 65.32
CA TRP A 70 -22.15 56.23 64.08
C TRP A 70 -22.10 57.08 62.80
N TRP A 71 -20.90 57.35 62.24
CA TRP A 71 -20.80 57.90 60.86
C TRP A 71 -19.53 57.57 60.04
N GLU A 72 -18.63 56.69 60.50
CA GLU A 72 -17.44 56.29 59.70
C GLU A 72 -17.78 55.39 58.49
N PRO A 73 -18.55 54.29 58.62
CA PRO A 73 -18.70 53.30 57.54
C PRO A 73 -19.45 53.82 56.32
N ASP A 74 -20.52 54.59 56.55
CA ASP A 74 -21.36 55.19 55.51
C ASP A 74 -20.58 56.18 54.63
N ARG A 75 -19.59 56.89 55.20
CA ARG A 75 -18.71 57.79 54.42
C ARG A 75 -17.76 57.01 53.52
N ARG A 76 -17.18 55.91 54.03
CA ARG A 76 -16.27 55.04 53.27
C ARG A 76 -17.01 54.30 52.15
N LEU A 77 -18.17 53.70 52.44
CA LEU A 77 -19.01 53.05 51.44
C LEU A 77 -19.48 54.01 50.34
N ARG A 78 -19.76 55.28 50.65
CA ARG A 78 -20.09 56.30 49.63
C ARG A 78 -18.90 56.66 48.74
N ILE A 79 -17.67 56.64 49.27
CA ILE A 79 -16.45 56.86 48.49
C ILE A 79 -16.19 55.63 47.60
N GLU A 80 -16.15 54.43 48.17
CA GLU A 80 -15.92 53.18 47.44
C GLU A 80 -17.00 52.95 46.36
N HIS A 81 -18.28 53.26 46.63
CA HIS A 81 -19.35 53.23 45.63
C HIS A 81 -19.23 54.34 44.58
N SER A 82 -18.70 55.52 44.93
CA SER A 82 -18.41 56.58 43.96
C SER A 82 -17.24 56.21 43.03
N GLU A 83 -16.20 55.58 43.57
CA GLU A 83 -15.05 55.08 42.82
C GLU A 83 -15.44 53.91 41.93
N LEU A 84 -16.17 52.91 42.45
CA LEU A 84 -16.73 51.81 41.65
C LEU A 84 -17.68 52.30 40.56
N ARG A 85 -18.55 53.29 40.84
CA ARG A 85 -19.41 53.89 39.81
C ARG A 85 -18.61 54.65 38.76
N SER A 86 -17.50 55.28 39.14
CA SER A 86 -16.59 55.99 38.22
C SER A 86 -15.80 55.01 37.35
N ALA A 87 -15.29 53.92 37.93
CA ALA A 87 -14.61 52.83 37.23
C ALA A 87 -15.58 52.09 36.29
N TYR A 88 -16.79 51.78 36.74
CA TYR A 88 -17.85 51.24 35.89
C TYR A 88 -18.21 52.18 34.74
N LEU A 89 -18.26 53.50 34.96
CA LEU A 89 -18.49 54.48 33.89
C LEU A 89 -17.29 54.65 32.95
N ALA A 90 -16.06 54.40 33.41
CA ALA A 90 -14.86 54.36 32.58
C ALA A 90 -14.86 53.09 31.70
N LEU A 91 -15.03 51.91 32.29
CA LEU A 91 -15.19 50.64 31.59
C LEU A 91 -16.39 50.69 30.62
N SER A 92 -17.52 51.27 31.00
CA SER A 92 -18.69 51.48 30.12
C SER A 92 -18.45 52.49 29.00
N ARG A 93 -17.34 53.24 29.01
CA ARG A 93 -16.91 54.11 27.89
C ARG A 93 -15.86 53.39 27.04
N GLU A 94 -14.95 52.67 27.68
CA GLU A 94 -13.90 51.87 27.06
C GLU A 94 -14.49 50.70 26.27
N GLU A 95 -15.47 49.98 26.83
CA GLU A 95 -16.28 48.99 26.12
C GLU A 95 -17.02 49.61 24.92
N ARG A 96 -17.61 50.80 25.07
CA ARG A 96 -18.26 51.49 23.94
C ARG A 96 -17.26 51.99 22.89
N ALA A 97 -16.04 52.33 23.27
CA ALA A 97 -14.95 52.65 22.34
C ALA A 97 -14.51 51.38 21.60
N LEU A 98 -14.29 50.27 22.30
CA LEU A 98 -13.94 48.96 21.73
C LEU A 98 -15.07 48.40 20.84
N GLN A 99 -16.34 48.59 21.20
CA GLN A 99 -17.47 48.22 20.34
C GLN A 99 -17.57 49.11 19.09
N ALA A 100 -17.21 50.40 19.19
CA ALA A 100 -17.14 51.30 18.04
C ALA A 100 -15.92 50.99 17.15
N GLU A 101 -14.78 50.64 17.74
CA GLU A 101 -13.57 50.22 17.03
C GLU A 101 -13.77 48.86 16.36
N ALA A 102 -14.35 47.87 17.04
CA ALA A 102 -14.73 46.59 16.46
C ALA A 102 -15.78 46.75 15.35
N ARG A 103 -16.69 47.71 15.46
CA ARG A 103 -17.63 48.06 14.38
C ARG A 103 -16.90 48.69 13.19
N SER A 104 -16.00 49.65 13.43
CA SER A 104 -15.16 50.25 12.38
C SER A 104 -14.21 49.22 11.74
N MET A 105 -13.71 48.24 12.50
CA MET A 105 -12.95 47.12 11.97
C MET A 105 -13.81 46.19 11.10
N ARG A 106 -15.06 45.88 11.49
CA ARG A 106 -16.00 45.11 10.66
C ARG A 106 -16.41 45.86 9.40
N GLU A 107 -16.65 47.17 9.48
CA GLU A 107 -16.94 48.03 8.34
C GLU A 107 -15.73 48.12 7.40
N ARG A 108 -14.51 48.22 7.94
CA ARG A 108 -13.27 48.12 7.15
C ARG A 108 -13.11 46.74 6.52
N LEU A 109 -13.37 45.65 7.25
CA LEU A 109 -13.29 44.30 6.73
C LEU A 109 -14.28 44.09 5.58
N ALA A 110 -15.55 44.49 5.75
CA ALA A 110 -16.57 44.46 4.71
C ALA A 110 -16.26 45.40 3.52
N SER A 111 -15.51 46.49 3.72
CA SER A 111 -14.99 47.32 2.62
C SER A 111 -13.80 46.68 1.89
N LEU A 112 -13.09 45.76 2.55
CA LEU A 112 -11.94 45.03 2.01
C LEU A 112 -12.35 43.69 1.38
N GLU A 113 -13.45 43.06 1.80
CA GLU A 113 -13.97 41.80 1.25
C GLU A 113 -14.18 41.85 -0.28
N PRO A 114 -14.80 42.88 -0.89
CA PRO A 114 -14.88 43.02 -2.35
C PRO A 114 -13.52 43.14 -3.02
N GLY A 115 -12.57 43.83 -2.37
CA GLY A 115 -11.19 43.97 -2.86
C GLY A 115 -10.40 42.68 -2.76
N TYR A 116 -10.61 41.89 -1.69
CA TYR A 116 -10.00 40.58 -1.49
C TYR A 116 -10.59 39.54 -2.43
N ALA A 117 -11.92 39.51 -2.61
CA ALA A 117 -12.58 38.65 -3.59
C ALA A 117 -12.10 38.96 -5.01
N ALA A 118 -12.04 40.24 -5.40
CA ALA A 118 -11.49 40.66 -6.69
C ALA A 118 -9.99 40.33 -6.83
N LEU A 119 -9.19 40.40 -5.77
CA LEU A 119 -7.78 40.01 -5.78
C LEU A 119 -7.60 38.48 -5.91
N VAL A 120 -8.41 37.69 -5.21
CA VAL A 120 -8.44 36.22 -5.32
C VAL A 120 -8.93 35.80 -6.70
N GLU A 121 -9.91 36.49 -7.28
CA GLU A 121 -10.34 36.27 -8.65
C GLU A 121 -9.23 36.64 -9.66
N GLN A 122 -8.54 37.77 -9.49
CA GLN A 122 -7.42 38.17 -10.34
C GLN A 122 -6.21 37.23 -10.22
N VAL A 123 -5.89 36.74 -9.02
CA VAL A 123 -4.84 35.73 -8.80
C VAL A 123 -5.26 34.41 -9.44
N GLY A 124 -6.50 33.94 -9.22
CA GLY A 124 -7.02 32.74 -9.87
C GLY A 124 -7.06 32.85 -11.40
N ALA A 125 -7.41 34.02 -11.94
CA ALA A 125 -7.39 34.32 -13.37
C ALA A 125 -5.95 34.40 -13.92
N PHE A 126 -4.99 34.89 -13.15
CA PHE A 126 -3.57 34.85 -13.49
C PHE A 126 -3.04 33.41 -13.50
N GLU A 127 -3.41 32.59 -12.51
CA GLU A 127 -2.98 31.20 -12.39
C GLU A 127 -3.57 30.28 -13.47
N ARG A 128 -4.88 30.41 -13.72
CA ARG A 128 -5.59 29.74 -14.83
C ARG A 128 -5.17 30.28 -16.20
N GLY A 129 -4.77 31.55 -16.27
CA GLY A 129 -4.34 32.23 -17.48
C GLY A 129 -2.94 31.87 -17.96
N LEU A 130 -2.57 32.42 -19.12
CA LEU A 130 -1.30 32.15 -19.79
C LEU A 130 -0.08 32.51 -18.91
N GLY A 131 -0.21 33.48 -18.01
CA GLY A 131 0.83 33.89 -17.06
C GLY A 131 1.20 32.76 -16.08
N GLY A 132 0.23 32.23 -15.35
CA GLY A 132 0.40 31.11 -14.42
C GLY A 132 0.77 29.81 -15.11
N LEU A 133 0.25 29.54 -16.32
CA LEU A 133 0.67 28.39 -17.13
C LEU A 133 2.14 28.49 -17.54
N LEU A 134 2.60 29.68 -17.96
CA LEU A 134 4.02 29.93 -18.26
C LEU A 134 4.89 29.86 -17.00
N LEU A 135 4.43 30.36 -15.86
CA LEU A 135 5.17 30.27 -14.59
C LEU A 135 5.34 28.81 -14.13
N ARG A 136 4.28 28.01 -14.25
CA ARG A 136 4.29 26.57 -13.94
C ARG A 136 5.17 25.79 -14.91
N LYS A 137 5.05 26.01 -16.23
CA LYS A 137 5.96 25.39 -17.21
C LYS A 137 7.42 25.84 -17.04
N ALA A 138 7.69 27.09 -16.62
CA ALA A 138 9.04 27.55 -16.31
C ALA A 138 9.62 26.90 -15.04
N ARG A 139 8.81 26.70 -13.97
CA ARG A 139 9.22 25.96 -12.77
C ARG A 139 9.46 24.47 -13.06
N GLY A 140 8.60 23.84 -13.87
CA GLY A 140 8.78 22.46 -14.33
C GLY A 140 10.02 22.29 -15.21
N ALA A 141 10.23 23.17 -16.18
CA ALA A 141 11.44 23.20 -17.01
C ALA A 141 12.71 23.42 -16.17
N ARG A 142 12.66 24.29 -15.15
CA ARG A 142 13.78 24.45 -14.19
C ARG A 142 14.14 23.13 -13.51
N ARG A 143 13.16 22.35 -13.02
CA ARG A 143 13.40 21.04 -12.39
C ARG A 143 13.89 19.96 -13.38
N ARG A 144 13.46 20.01 -14.66
CA ARG A 144 13.87 19.02 -15.69
C ARG A 144 15.22 19.34 -16.36
N ILE A 145 15.59 20.61 -16.49
CA ILE A 145 16.81 21.04 -17.21
C ILE A 145 18.01 21.19 -16.27
N PHE A 146 17.78 21.45 -14.97
CA PHE A 146 18.84 21.70 -14.01
C PHE A 146 18.70 20.81 -12.75
N ARG A 147 19.26 19.60 -12.82
CA ARG A 147 19.93 19.03 -11.64
C ARG A 147 21.19 19.85 -11.32
N GLU A 148 21.76 19.65 -10.14
CA GLU A 148 22.58 20.65 -9.45
C GLU A 148 23.84 21.13 -10.20
N GLY A 149 24.16 22.43 -10.07
CA GLY A 149 25.47 22.98 -10.41
C GLY A 149 25.50 24.19 -11.36
N ARG A 150 26.02 25.32 -10.84
CA ARG A 150 26.59 26.48 -11.59
C ARG A 150 25.67 27.21 -12.61
N LEU A 151 25.08 28.34 -12.17
CA LEU A 151 24.55 29.37 -13.08
C LEU A 151 25.61 30.43 -13.43
N SER A 152 25.72 30.81 -14.70
CA SER A 152 26.51 31.98 -15.11
C SER A 152 25.68 33.28 -15.12
N GLY A 153 26.26 34.40 -14.69
CA GLY A 153 25.61 35.72 -14.57
C GLY A 153 25.19 36.39 -15.89
N ARG A 154 25.10 35.65 -17.00
CA ARG A 154 24.48 36.09 -18.27
C ARG A 154 23.02 35.63 -18.37
N CYS A 155 22.70 34.42 -17.90
CA CYS A 155 21.34 33.86 -17.94
C CYS A 155 20.36 34.70 -17.11
N TRP A 156 20.76 35.11 -15.90
CA TRP A 156 19.95 35.96 -15.03
C TRP A 156 19.64 37.32 -15.68
N ARG A 157 20.64 38.02 -16.22
CA ARG A 157 20.45 39.29 -16.94
C ARG A 157 19.58 39.19 -18.19
N LEU A 158 19.54 38.02 -18.85
CA LEU A 158 18.60 37.75 -19.94
C LEU A 158 17.16 37.57 -19.43
N ALA A 159 16.97 36.78 -18.37
CA ALA A 159 15.66 36.59 -17.73
C ALA A 159 15.09 37.92 -17.19
N SER A 160 15.88 38.72 -16.46
CA SER A 160 15.45 40.02 -15.94
C SER A 160 15.07 41.01 -17.05
N ARG A 161 15.82 41.07 -18.16
CA ARG A 161 15.47 41.93 -19.30
C ARG A 161 14.24 41.44 -20.07
N PHE A 162 14.01 40.13 -20.14
CA PHE A 162 12.79 39.58 -20.71
C PHE A 162 11.57 39.92 -19.84
N ALA A 163 11.65 39.71 -18.52
CA ALA A 163 10.61 40.08 -17.56
C ALA A 163 10.31 41.59 -17.59
N ALA A 164 11.33 42.45 -17.57
CA ALA A 164 11.15 43.90 -17.68
C ALA A 164 10.48 44.32 -19.01
N THR A 165 10.79 43.64 -20.13
CA THR A 165 10.12 43.90 -21.42
C THR A 165 8.67 43.37 -21.43
N LEU A 166 8.39 42.28 -20.72
CA LEU A 166 7.07 41.67 -20.61
C LEU A 166 6.12 42.51 -19.75
N ILE A 167 6.66 43.16 -18.71
CA ILE A 167 5.95 44.15 -17.88
C ILE A 167 5.77 45.46 -18.67
N ALA A 168 6.84 46.03 -19.24
CA ALA A 168 6.80 47.37 -19.86
C ALA A 168 6.29 47.42 -21.31
N SER A 169 5.95 46.30 -21.93
CA SER A 169 5.40 46.25 -23.30
C SER A 169 4.38 45.12 -23.54
N GLY A 170 4.01 44.38 -22.50
CA GLY A 170 3.08 43.25 -22.60
C GLY A 170 3.69 41.98 -23.24
N PRO A 171 3.04 40.81 -23.02
CA PRO A 171 3.58 39.51 -23.41
C PRO A 171 3.76 39.35 -24.92
N ARG A 172 2.82 39.84 -25.76
CA ARG A 172 2.95 39.76 -27.23
C ARG A 172 4.21 40.47 -27.75
N VAL A 173 4.55 41.65 -27.23
CA VAL A 173 5.74 42.40 -27.68
C VAL A 173 7.03 41.81 -27.10
N ALA A 174 7.02 41.32 -25.85
CA ALA A 174 8.18 40.67 -25.25
C ALA A 174 8.51 39.33 -25.91
N VAL A 175 7.52 38.45 -26.08
CA VAL A 175 7.66 37.19 -26.84
C VAL A 175 8.04 37.50 -28.29
N GLY A 176 7.43 38.52 -28.93
CA GLY A 176 7.80 38.97 -30.27
C GLY A 176 9.27 39.41 -30.37
N LYS A 177 9.76 40.24 -29.43
CA LYS A 177 11.17 40.68 -29.38
C LYS A 177 12.13 39.52 -29.11
N ALA A 178 11.77 38.58 -28.22
CA ALA A 178 12.58 37.38 -27.95
C ALA A 178 12.61 36.44 -29.17
N ALA A 179 11.45 36.11 -29.74
CA ALA A 179 11.33 35.29 -30.94
C ALA A 179 12.04 35.94 -32.15
N LYS A 180 12.01 37.27 -32.31
CA LYS A 180 12.76 37.97 -33.36
C LYS A 180 14.28 37.89 -33.14
N LYS A 181 14.75 37.93 -31.88
CA LYS A 181 16.18 37.74 -31.54
C LYS A 181 16.66 36.29 -31.66
N VAL A 182 15.77 35.32 -31.41
CA VAL A 182 16.01 33.89 -31.61
C VAL A 182 16.00 33.54 -33.10
N ARG A 183 15.01 33.99 -33.87
CA ARG A 183 14.97 33.85 -35.33
C ARG A 183 16.19 34.49 -36.01
N ALA A 184 16.60 35.69 -35.59
CA ALA A 184 17.81 36.36 -36.07
C ALA A 184 19.14 35.68 -35.64
N LYS A 185 19.09 34.64 -34.80
CA LYS A 185 20.22 33.74 -34.51
C LYS A 185 20.11 32.36 -35.19
N ILE A 186 18.92 31.98 -35.63
CA ILE A 186 18.61 30.64 -36.17
C ILE A 186 18.55 30.63 -37.71
N ARG A 187 18.27 31.77 -38.36
CA ARG A 187 18.33 31.89 -39.83
C ARG A 187 19.48 32.78 -40.28
N GLY A 188 20.49 32.15 -40.87
CA GLY A 188 21.22 32.73 -42.00
C GLY A 188 20.29 32.98 -43.21
N PRO A 189 20.77 33.67 -44.24
CA PRO A 189 19.89 34.31 -45.22
C PRO A 189 19.41 33.36 -46.32
N GLN A 190 18.18 33.59 -46.80
CA GLN A 190 17.82 33.61 -48.23
C GLN A 190 16.52 34.46 -48.41
N PRO A 191 16.16 34.87 -49.64
CA PRO A 191 15.38 36.09 -49.87
C PRO A 191 13.86 35.88 -50.00
N ALA A 192 13.14 36.99 -50.22
CA ALA A 192 11.69 37.08 -50.28
C ALA A 192 11.13 37.01 -51.71
N LEU A 193 9.82 36.81 -51.82
CA LEU A 193 8.94 37.56 -52.71
C LEU A 193 7.50 37.59 -52.12
N ASP A 194 6.58 38.29 -52.77
CA ASP A 194 5.47 39.01 -52.11
C ASP A 194 4.05 38.48 -52.53
N PRO A 195 2.90 39.20 -52.57
CA PRO A 195 1.68 38.68 -51.94
C PRO A 195 0.41 38.61 -52.83
N GLU A 196 -0.68 38.02 -52.32
CA GLU A 196 -2.09 38.47 -52.47
C GLU A 196 -3.04 37.61 -51.59
N VAL A 197 -3.91 38.18 -50.73
CA VAL A 197 -5.37 38.48 -50.92
C VAL A 197 -6.26 37.21 -50.91
N ARG A 198 -7.34 37.07 -50.09
CA ARG A 198 -8.06 38.00 -49.18
C ARG A 198 -8.75 37.29 -47.98
N VAL A 199 -9.48 38.06 -47.16
CA VAL A 199 -10.18 37.67 -45.91
C VAL A 199 -11.67 37.35 -46.13
N ALA A 200 -12.26 36.49 -45.28
CA ALA A 200 -13.70 36.44 -45.01
C ALA A 200 -14.00 36.09 -43.53
N GLU A 201 -15.12 36.60 -43.02
CA GLU A 201 -15.69 36.46 -41.66
C GLU A 201 -17.02 35.66 -41.75
N ALA A 202 -17.79 35.30 -40.71
CA ALA A 202 -17.52 34.79 -39.35
C ALA A 202 -18.87 34.44 -38.65
N VAL A 203 -18.98 33.31 -37.91
CA VAL A 203 -19.92 33.07 -36.76
C VAL A 203 -21.46 33.04 -37.10
N PRO A 204 -22.39 32.51 -36.26
CA PRO A 204 -22.48 31.30 -35.41
C PRO A 204 -23.59 30.31 -35.88
N VAL A 205 -23.92 29.26 -35.09
CA VAL A 205 -25.28 28.85 -34.64
C VAL A 205 -25.13 27.82 -33.49
N GLU A 206 -26.12 27.69 -32.61
CA GLU A 206 -26.10 26.81 -31.41
C GLU A 206 -27.00 25.56 -31.51
N ALA A 207 -26.77 24.62 -30.56
CA ALA A 207 -27.77 23.76 -29.87
C ALA A 207 -28.05 22.29 -30.33
N ILE A 208 -28.60 21.54 -29.35
CA ILE A 208 -29.28 20.22 -29.38
C ILE A 208 -28.43 18.92 -29.37
N ARG A 209 -27.92 18.60 -28.16
CA ARG A 209 -28.15 17.37 -27.35
C ARG A 209 -28.36 15.95 -27.96
N VAL A 210 -27.76 14.96 -27.24
CA VAL A 210 -28.24 13.56 -27.00
C VAL A 210 -28.09 12.59 -28.20
N GLU A 211 -27.65 11.33 -28.09
CA GLU A 211 -27.24 10.45 -26.95
C GLU A 211 -26.06 9.53 -27.38
N ALA A 212 -25.31 8.94 -26.43
CA ALA A 212 -24.29 7.92 -26.74
C ALA A 212 -24.16 6.88 -25.61
N ILE A 213 -24.10 5.60 -25.98
CA ILE A 213 -24.08 4.45 -25.06
C ILE A 213 -22.63 4.13 -24.65
N ARG A 214 -22.43 3.70 -23.40
CA ARG A 214 -21.12 3.32 -22.85
C ARG A 214 -20.53 2.06 -23.49
N VAL A 215 -19.27 2.17 -23.90
CA VAL A 215 -18.24 1.12 -23.75
C VAL A 215 -16.98 1.83 -23.27
N GLU A 216 -16.57 1.60 -22.01
CA GLU A 216 -15.37 2.21 -21.42
C GLU A 216 -14.19 1.23 -21.47
N GLU A 217 -13.58 1.06 -22.65
CA GLU A 217 -12.24 0.50 -22.75
C GLU A 217 -11.24 1.52 -22.19
N THR A 218 -10.83 1.31 -20.93
CA THR A 218 -9.88 2.19 -20.25
C THR A 218 -8.47 1.60 -20.39
N PRO A 219 -7.49 2.33 -20.96
CA PRO A 219 -6.10 1.85 -21.02
C PRO A 219 -5.54 1.64 -19.61
N PRO A 220 -4.59 0.70 -19.41
CA PRO A 220 -4.11 0.32 -18.10
C PRO A 220 -3.32 1.45 -17.43
N ALA A 221 -4.00 2.28 -16.64
CA ALA A 221 -3.36 3.14 -15.68
C ALA A 221 -2.60 2.29 -14.65
N ILE A 222 -1.35 2.64 -14.38
CA ILE A 222 -0.58 2.08 -13.26
C ILE A 222 -1.37 2.40 -11.98
N ARG A 223 -2.00 1.38 -11.39
CA ARG A 223 -2.77 1.54 -10.16
C ARG A 223 -1.80 1.63 -8.99
N GLU A 224 -1.48 2.85 -8.56
CA GLU A 224 -0.85 3.11 -7.27
C GLU A 224 -1.63 2.39 -6.15
N GLY A 225 -1.03 1.35 -5.57
CA GLY A 225 -1.62 0.50 -4.56
C GLY A 225 -1.45 1.03 -3.14
N PHE A 226 -1.80 0.19 -2.16
CA PHE A 226 -1.62 0.49 -0.73
C PHE A 226 -0.16 0.66 -0.34
N LEU A 227 0.72 -0.19 -0.88
CA LEU A 227 2.17 -0.15 -0.60
C LEU A 227 2.86 1.11 -1.18
N ASP A 228 2.25 1.76 -2.19
CA ASP A 228 2.75 2.99 -2.80
C ASP A 228 2.37 4.27 -2.02
N LEU A 229 1.72 4.14 -0.86
CA LEU A 229 1.56 5.24 0.08
C LEU A 229 2.91 5.49 0.82
N PRO A 230 3.19 6.72 1.31
CA PRO A 230 4.48 7.08 1.88
C PRO A 230 4.65 6.55 3.32
N TRP A 231 4.68 5.23 3.48
CA TRP A 231 4.86 4.55 4.76
C TRP A 231 6.26 4.79 5.35
N ARG A 232 6.29 5.16 6.63
CA ARG A 232 7.52 5.29 7.42
C ARG A 232 7.68 4.09 8.33
N TYR A 233 8.80 3.38 8.21
CA TYR A 233 9.17 2.28 9.09
C TYR A 233 10.60 2.46 9.58
N LEU A 234 10.80 2.29 10.89
CA LEU A 234 12.04 2.52 11.65
C LEU A 234 12.46 1.27 12.46
N GLY A 235 11.79 0.14 12.26
CA GLY A 235 12.16 -1.15 12.84
C GLY A 235 13.54 -1.62 12.38
N ALA A 236 14.08 -2.61 13.08
CA ALA A 236 15.45 -3.09 12.87
C ALA A 236 15.69 -3.66 11.46
N GLY A 237 16.35 -2.88 10.60
CA GLY A 237 16.78 -3.30 9.25
C GLY A 237 16.35 -2.40 8.09
N ALA A 238 15.66 -1.27 8.34
CA ALA A 238 15.37 -0.31 7.27
C ALA A 238 16.67 0.33 6.71
N PRO A 239 16.81 0.51 5.37
CA PRO A 239 15.82 0.26 4.31
C PRO A 239 15.94 -1.15 3.69
N GLY A 240 14.80 -1.73 3.30
CA GLY A 240 14.72 -3.00 2.55
C GLY A 240 14.41 -4.24 3.40
N ALA A 241 14.58 -4.20 4.72
CA ALA A 241 14.08 -5.27 5.58
C ALA A 241 12.54 -5.21 5.71
N ARG A 242 11.90 -6.30 5.29
CA ARG A 242 10.57 -6.80 5.69
C ARG A 242 9.53 -5.75 6.12
N GLY A 243 8.55 -5.51 5.24
CA GLY A 243 7.19 -5.25 5.71
C GLY A 243 6.67 -6.44 6.53
N PRO A 244 5.61 -6.24 7.35
CA PRO A 244 5.12 -7.29 8.24
C PRO A 244 4.53 -8.47 7.44
N GLY A 245 4.56 -9.67 8.01
CA GLY A 245 4.47 -10.92 7.25
C GLY A 245 3.41 -11.92 7.70
N GLY A 246 2.46 -11.51 8.54
CA GLY A 246 1.34 -12.34 8.96
C GLY A 246 0.22 -12.41 7.91
N HIS A 247 -0.65 -13.42 8.00
CA HIS A 247 -1.79 -13.58 7.10
C HIS A 247 -2.95 -12.65 7.44
N PHE A 248 -3.11 -12.31 8.72
CA PHE A 248 -4.22 -11.48 9.17
C PHE A 248 -3.83 -10.01 9.17
N LYS A 249 -4.24 -9.30 8.11
CA LYS A 249 -3.89 -7.90 7.89
C LYS A 249 -4.71 -6.96 8.78
N VAL A 250 -4.02 -6.11 9.53
CA VAL A 250 -4.59 -5.19 10.52
C VAL A 250 -4.18 -3.76 10.20
N LEU A 251 -5.16 -2.87 10.03
CA LEU A 251 -4.93 -1.43 9.88
C LEU A 251 -5.40 -0.69 11.13
N ILE A 252 -4.46 -0.31 11.99
CA ILE A 252 -4.70 0.55 13.15
C ILE A 252 -4.89 1.99 12.67
N VAL A 253 -5.88 2.70 13.24
CA VAL A 253 -6.09 4.14 13.00
C VAL A 253 -6.20 4.89 14.33
N SER A 254 -5.39 5.94 14.52
CA SER A 254 -5.45 6.85 15.68
C SER A 254 -5.77 8.29 15.27
N HIS A 255 -6.42 9.03 16.16
CA HIS A 255 -6.57 10.49 16.04
C HIS A 255 -5.23 11.26 16.02
N ASN A 256 -4.25 10.85 16.84
CA ASN A 256 -2.91 11.46 16.90
C ASN A 256 -1.85 10.50 17.49
N GLY A 257 -0.59 10.93 17.48
CA GLY A 257 0.54 10.28 18.14
C GLY A 257 0.99 10.96 19.45
N SER A 258 0.08 11.44 20.31
CA SER A 258 0.44 12.11 21.57
C SER A 258 0.81 11.14 22.71
N ARG A 259 1.60 11.57 23.70
CA ARG A 259 1.92 10.79 24.93
C ARG A 259 0.74 10.73 25.93
N THR A 260 -0.47 10.44 25.44
CA THR A 260 -1.68 10.27 26.24
C THR A 260 -2.10 8.80 26.31
N GLY A 261 -3.03 8.45 27.21
CA GLY A 261 -3.36 7.06 27.53
C GLY A 261 -3.78 6.21 26.33
N ALA A 262 -4.69 6.71 25.47
CA ALA A 262 -5.21 5.95 24.33
C ALA A 262 -4.14 5.63 23.27
N PRO A 263 -3.33 6.60 22.76
CA PRO A 263 -2.20 6.28 21.88
C PRO A 263 -1.14 5.39 22.53
N LEU A 264 -0.87 5.52 23.84
CA LEU A 264 0.08 4.64 24.53
C LEU A 264 -0.40 3.18 24.58
N CYS A 265 -1.70 2.94 24.78
CA CYS A 265 -2.29 1.60 24.66
C CYS A 265 -2.17 1.07 23.23
N LEU A 266 -2.48 1.91 22.26
CA LEU A 266 -2.50 1.54 20.85
C LEU A 266 -1.09 1.24 20.30
N LEU A 267 -0.07 1.89 20.83
CA LEU A 267 1.34 1.64 20.54
C LEU A 267 1.77 0.25 21.04
N GLU A 268 1.50 -0.09 22.31
CA GLU A 268 1.85 -1.40 22.86
C GLU A 268 1.03 -2.53 22.19
N LEU A 269 -0.23 -2.26 21.79
CA LEU A 269 -0.99 -3.17 20.94
C LEU A 269 -0.33 -3.34 19.56
N ALA A 270 0.11 -2.26 18.91
CA ALA A 270 0.82 -2.34 17.62
C ALA A 270 2.14 -3.13 17.75
N GLU A 271 2.89 -2.95 18.83
CA GLU A 271 4.09 -3.74 19.12
C GLU A 271 3.77 -5.22 19.37
N ARG A 272 2.76 -5.54 20.18
CA ARG A 272 2.39 -6.94 20.47
C ARG A 272 1.81 -7.66 19.26
N LEU A 273 1.07 -6.97 18.38
CA LEU A 273 0.67 -7.49 17.08
C LEU A 273 1.89 -7.67 16.15
N GLY A 274 2.79 -6.69 16.06
CA GLY A 274 4.00 -6.75 15.23
C GLY A 274 5.03 -7.80 15.67
N ARG A 275 4.98 -8.26 16.93
CA ARG A 275 5.76 -9.40 17.45
C ARG A 275 5.12 -10.76 17.12
N SER A 276 3.87 -10.81 16.66
CA SER A 276 3.17 -12.06 16.31
C SER A 276 3.45 -12.50 14.86
N PRO A 277 3.64 -13.81 14.59
CA PRO A 277 3.75 -14.31 13.22
C PRO A 277 2.43 -14.26 12.44
N ASP A 278 1.30 -14.10 13.12
CA ASP A 278 -0.05 -14.14 12.52
C ASP A 278 -0.53 -12.79 11.98
N PHE A 279 0.01 -11.67 12.48
CA PHE A 279 -0.54 -10.33 12.18
C PHE A 279 0.34 -9.52 11.24
N GLU A 280 -0.28 -8.95 10.20
CA GLU A 280 0.35 -7.93 9.36
C GLU A 280 -0.18 -6.54 9.76
N CYS A 281 0.50 -5.87 10.69
CA CYS A 281 0.05 -4.60 11.26
C CYS A 281 0.56 -3.37 10.49
N TRP A 282 -0.34 -2.43 10.21
CA TRP A 282 -0.09 -1.11 9.60
C TRP A 282 -0.75 -0.02 10.46
N VAL A 283 -0.17 1.18 10.55
CA VAL A 283 -0.68 2.26 11.42
C VAL A 283 -0.94 3.54 10.61
N VAL A 284 -2.13 4.11 10.74
CA VAL A 284 -2.46 5.46 10.26
C VAL A 284 -2.68 6.37 11.45
N LEU A 285 -1.87 7.42 11.54
CA LEU A 285 -2.11 8.55 12.41
C LEU A 285 -2.86 9.61 11.59
N ARG A 286 -4.05 10.03 12.03
CA ARG A 286 -4.79 11.13 11.39
C ARG A 286 -3.97 12.43 11.39
N GLN A 287 -3.22 12.65 12.47
CA GLN A 287 -2.21 13.69 12.67
C GLN A 287 -1.02 13.04 13.39
N GLY A 288 0.21 13.50 13.14
CA GLY A 288 1.40 12.99 13.83
C GLY A 288 1.47 13.27 15.34
N GLY A 289 2.68 13.23 15.90
CA GLY A 289 2.92 13.53 17.32
C GLY A 289 4.23 12.98 17.85
N GLU A 290 4.47 13.16 19.14
CA GLU A 290 5.68 12.73 19.85
C GLU A 290 5.97 11.22 19.73
N LEU A 291 4.94 10.38 19.65
CA LEU A 291 5.03 8.92 19.49
C LEU A 291 5.07 8.47 18.02
N ALA A 292 5.06 9.37 17.02
CA ALA A 292 5.04 8.96 15.62
C ALA A 292 6.29 8.15 15.22
N ASP A 293 7.41 8.39 15.88
CA ASP A 293 8.65 7.60 15.74
C ASP A 293 8.56 6.24 16.45
N ASP A 294 7.81 6.13 17.54
CA ASP A 294 7.57 4.85 18.25
C ASP A 294 6.60 3.96 17.47
N PHE A 295 5.48 4.52 16.99
CA PHE A 295 4.58 3.81 16.07
C PHE A 295 5.34 3.33 14.82
N ALA A 296 6.19 4.18 14.23
CA ALA A 296 7.01 3.79 13.09
C ALA A 296 8.09 2.74 13.41
N ARG A 297 8.49 2.55 14.68
CA ARG A 297 9.32 1.41 15.11
C ARG A 297 8.50 0.12 15.21
N ALA A 298 7.27 0.20 15.73
CA ALA A 298 6.37 -0.93 15.91
C ALA A 298 5.83 -1.50 14.58
N ALA A 299 5.40 -0.63 13.66
CA ALA A 299 4.77 -0.99 12.40
C ALA A 299 4.94 0.12 11.33
N PRO A 300 4.82 -0.20 10.03
CA PRO A 300 4.80 0.83 9.00
C PRO A 300 3.68 1.85 9.25
N THR A 301 4.07 3.11 9.40
CA THR A 301 3.21 4.19 9.89
C THR A 301 3.05 5.31 8.86
N LEU A 302 1.83 5.81 8.69
CA LEU A 302 1.47 6.92 7.79
C LEU A 302 0.84 8.06 8.57
N ASP A 303 1.25 9.30 8.28
CA ASP A 303 0.59 10.53 8.75
C ASP A 303 -0.33 11.07 7.64
N ALA A 304 -1.63 11.03 7.88
CA ALA A 304 -2.64 11.37 6.87
C ALA A 304 -2.75 12.89 6.62
N GLU A 305 -2.54 13.73 7.65
CA GLU A 305 -2.57 15.19 7.50
C GLU A 305 -1.31 15.68 6.78
N ALA A 306 -0.14 15.11 7.10
CA ALA A 306 1.09 15.40 6.37
C ALA A 306 0.98 15.03 4.88
N MET A 307 0.35 13.89 4.56
CA MET A 307 0.14 13.45 3.18
C MET A 307 -0.85 14.34 2.40
N ALA A 308 -1.87 14.90 3.07
CA ALA A 308 -2.78 15.87 2.45
C ALA A 308 -2.05 17.16 2.04
N GLY A 309 -1.07 17.60 2.84
CA GLY A 309 -0.27 18.81 2.61
C GLY A 309 0.48 18.88 1.27
N GLU A 310 0.64 17.75 0.55
CA GLU A 310 1.22 17.73 -0.79
C GLU A 310 0.26 18.13 -1.93
N GLY A 311 -1.02 18.37 -1.63
CA GLY A 311 -2.01 18.93 -2.56
C GLY A 311 -3.28 18.11 -2.76
N ARG A 312 -3.72 17.36 -1.74
CA ARG A 312 -5.03 16.68 -1.67
C ARG A 312 -5.82 17.23 -0.48
N ASP A 313 -7.14 17.06 -0.45
CA ASP A 313 -7.90 17.46 0.74
C ASP A 313 -7.74 16.39 1.85
N ALA A 314 -7.49 16.82 3.08
CA ALA A 314 -7.45 15.95 4.25
C ALA A 314 -8.79 15.18 4.44
N SER A 315 -9.91 15.74 3.97
CA SER A 315 -11.22 15.07 3.98
C SER A 315 -11.28 13.83 3.08
N GLU A 316 -10.48 13.75 2.02
CA GLU A 316 -10.44 12.61 1.08
C GLU A 316 -9.59 11.43 1.58
N MET A 317 -8.69 11.68 2.54
CA MET A 317 -7.67 10.70 2.96
C MET A 317 -8.28 9.41 3.55
N PRO A 318 -9.35 9.44 4.38
CA PRO A 318 -10.03 8.24 4.84
C PRO A 318 -10.53 7.35 3.69
N GLY A 319 -11.13 7.95 2.65
CA GLY A 319 -11.66 7.21 1.48
C GLY A 319 -10.56 6.63 0.59
N LEU A 320 -9.46 7.35 0.41
CA LEU A 320 -8.27 6.88 -0.31
C LEU A 320 -7.63 5.66 0.39
N ILE A 321 -7.42 5.78 1.70
CA ILE A 321 -6.80 4.74 2.54
C ILE A 321 -7.71 3.52 2.63
N ALA A 322 -9.02 3.71 2.88
CA ALA A 322 -9.98 2.61 2.96
C ALA A 322 -10.07 1.81 1.65
N ARG A 323 -10.08 2.48 0.49
CA ARG A 323 -10.12 1.79 -0.81
C ARG A 323 -8.83 1.00 -1.06
N ARG A 324 -7.67 1.64 -0.91
CA ARG A 324 -6.37 0.96 -1.12
C ARG A 324 -6.18 -0.20 -0.16
N PHE A 325 -6.56 -0.06 1.11
CA PHE A 325 -6.50 -1.15 2.08
C PHE A 325 -7.44 -2.29 1.68
N ARG A 326 -8.66 -2.01 1.20
CA ARG A 326 -9.58 -3.05 0.70
C ARG A 326 -9.03 -3.82 -0.48
N GLU A 327 -8.34 -3.13 -1.41
CA GLU A 327 -7.67 -3.74 -2.56
C GLU A 327 -6.47 -4.61 -2.15
N PHE A 328 -5.72 -4.20 -1.11
CA PHE A 328 -4.55 -4.90 -0.57
C PHE A 328 -4.88 -6.03 0.43
N ALA A 329 -6.02 -5.93 1.10
CA ALA A 329 -6.42 -6.76 2.24
C ALA A 329 -7.87 -7.22 2.12
N SER A 330 -8.12 -8.15 1.19
CA SER A 330 -9.44 -8.73 0.92
C SER A 330 -10.12 -9.36 2.16
N ARG A 331 -9.34 -9.77 3.16
CA ARG A 331 -9.79 -10.29 4.49
C ARG A 331 -9.22 -9.51 5.69
N GLY A 332 -8.68 -8.30 5.48
CA GLY A 332 -8.12 -7.50 6.57
C GLY A 332 -9.18 -6.78 7.42
N VAL A 333 -8.79 -6.35 8.63
CA VAL A 333 -9.60 -5.57 9.57
C VAL A 333 -9.00 -4.18 9.80
N ALA A 334 -9.83 -3.17 10.02
CA ALA A 334 -9.41 -1.87 10.55
C ALA A 334 -9.73 -1.77 12.05
N ILE A 335 -8.74 -1.42 12.87
CA ILE A 335 -8.92 -1.09 14.29
C ILE A 335 -8.99 0.44 14.39
N CYS A 336 -10.19 0.97 14.60
CA CYS A 336 -10.39 2.42 14.72
C CYS A 336 -10.37 2.83 16.19
N ASN A 337 -9.28 3.44 16.62
CA ASN A 337 -9.08 3.93 17.97
C ASN A 337 -9.68 5.34 18.11
N THR A 338 -10.42 5.59 19.20
CA THR A 338 -11.24 6.79 19.51
C THR A 338 -12.38 7.11 18.54
N ALA A 339 -13.49 7.61 19.08
CA ALA A 339 -14.60 8.18 18.32
C ALA A 339 -14.20 9.40 17.45
N GLU A 340 -13.04 10.04 17.71
CA GLU A 340 -12.50 11.12 16.87
C GLU A 340 -12.12 10.68 15.44
N VAL A 341 -11.96 9.38 15.16
CA VAL A 341 -11.73 8.86 13.80
C VAL A 341 -13.02 8.33 13.15
N SER A 342 -14.19 8.83 13.57
CA SER A 342 -15.50 8.52 12.98
C SER A 342 -15.64 8.82 11.48
N ALA A 343 -14.75 9.61 10.88
CA ALA A 343 -14.62 9.75 9.43
C ALA A 343 -14.02 8.50 8.75
N PHE A 344 -13.02 7.87 9.37
CA PHE A 344 -12.45 6.60 8.92
C PHE A 344 -13.45 5.45 9.04
N HIS A 345 -14.21 5.40 10.14
CA HIS A 345 -15.31 4.43 10.30
C HIS A 345 -16.27 4.46 9.09
N ALA A 346 -16.76 5.63 8.70
CA ALA A 346 -17.64 5.79 7.55
C ALA A 346 -16.97 5.33 6.23
N ALA A 347 -15.74 5.77 5.96
CA ALA A 347 -14.99 5.40 4.76
C ALA A 347 -14.72 3.88 4.67
N PHE A 348 -14.40 3.22 5.78
CA PHE A 348 -14.24 1.76 5.82
C PHE A 348 -15.56 1.03 5.57
N ALA A 349 -16.69 1.54 6.10
CA ALA A 349 -18.01 0.97 5.84
C ALA A 349 -18.39 1.03 4.35
N GLU A 350 -18.17 2.18 3.70
CA GLU A 350 -18.40 2.38 2.26
C GLU A 350 -17.56 1.41 1.41
N GLN A 351 -16.30 1.20 1.77
CA GLN A 351 -15.39 0.28 1.09
C GLN A 351 -15.52 -1.18 1.56
N ARG A 352 -16.47 -1.49 2.46
CA ARG A 352 -16.71 -2.83 3.03
C ARG A 352 -15.48 -3.46 3.71
N VAL A 353 -14.66 -2.63 4.35
CA VAL A 353 -13.59 -3.07 5.26
C VAL A 353 -14.22 -3.33 6.64
N PRO A 354 -14.08 -4.53 7.23
CA PRO A 354 -14.51 -4.80 8.60
C PRO A 354 -13.83 -3.85 9.59
N VAL A 355 -14.62 -3.19 10.46
CA VAL A 355 -14.09 -2.30 11.52
C VAL A 355 -14.31 -2.89 12.91
N LEU A 356 -13.27 -2.84 13.75
CA LEU A 356 -13.33 -2.97 15.20
C LEU A 356 -13.08 -1.58 15.81
N ALA A 357 -14.08 -1.01 16.47
CA ALA A 357 -13.92 0.29 17.12
C ALA A 357 -13.45 0.12 18.56
N TRP A 358 -12.42 0.89 18.96
CA TRP A 358 -12.02 1.05 20.35
C TRP A 358 -12.39 2.45 20.81
N VAL A 359 -13.54 2.56 21.49
CA VAL A 359 -14.07 3.84 21.96
C VAL A 359 -13.60 4.06 23.39
N HIS A 360 -12.88 5.15 23.62
CA HIS A 360 -12.43 5.52 24.97
C HIS A 360 -13.32 6.60 25.57
N GLU A 361 -14.13 7.30 24.78
CA GLU A 361 -14.74 8.57 25.18
C GLU A 361 -15.98 8.37 26.05
N LEU A 362 -16.17 9.26 27.03
CA LEU A 362 -17.42 9.39 27.79
C LEU A 362 -18.32 10.48 27.17
N SER A 363 -19.58 10.53 27.62
CA SER A 363 -20.64 11.28 26.93
C SER A 363 -20.40 12.79 26.74
N VAL A 364 -19.61 13.47 27.58
CA VAL A 364 -19.34 14.91 27.41
C VAL A 364 -18.26 15.15 26.35
N CYS A 365 -17.25 14.29 26.27
CA CYS A 365 -16.34 14.22 25.13
C CYS A 365 -17.10 13.89 23.82
N ILE A 366 -17.93 12.84 23.81
CA ILE A 366 -18.70 12.41 22.64
C ILE A 366 -19.61 13.54 22.10
N ALA A 367 -20.25 14.30 23.00
CA ALA A 367 -21.07 15.45 22.62
C ALA A 367 -20.29 16.53 21.84
N HIS A 368 -19.03 16.80 22.19
CA HIS A 368 -18.20 17.77 21.47
C HIS A 368 -17.77 17.31 20.07
N ILE A 369 -17.62 15.99 19.87
CA ILE A 369 -17.18 15.39 18.60
C ILE A 369 -18.34 14.90 17.71
N GLY A 370 -19.57 15.39 17.94
CA GLY A 370 -20.74 15.16 17.08
C GLY A 370 -21.88 14.34 17.68
N GLY A 371 -21.77 13.88 18.94
CA GLY A 371 -22.86 13.24 19.66
C GLY A 371 -23.38 11.95 18.99
N GLN A 372 -24.70 11.78 18.94
CA GLN A 372 -25.36 10.60 18.35
C GLN A 372 -24.88 10.34 16.92
N ALA A 373 -24.75 11.36 16.06
CA ALA A 373 -24.29 11.20 14.67
C ALA A 373 -22.82 10.72 14.54
N THR A 374 -22.04 10.75 15.62
CA THR A 374 -20.71 10.13 15.69
C THR A 374 -20.81 8.67 16.14
N ILE A 375 -21.65 8.37 17.13
CA ILE A 375 -21.95 7.00 17.56
C ILE A 375 -22.62 6.20 16.43
N ASP A 376 -23.56 6.78 15.70
CA ASP A 376 -24.24 6.16 14.55
C ASP A 376 -23.23 5.70 13.48
N ARG A 377 -22.23 6.54 13.16
CA ARG A 377 -21.17 6.19 12.19
C ARG A 377 -20.27 5.06 12.69
N ILE A 378 -19.98 5.03 13.99
CA ILE A 378 -19.18 3.98 14.63
C ILE A 378 -19.97 2.65 14.61
N PHE A 379 -21.25 2.66 14.99
CA PHE A 379 -22.12 1.48 15.02
C PHE A 379 -22.64 1.06 13.64
N ALA A 380 -22.59 1.91 12.61
CA ALA A 380 -22.84 1.51 11.22
C ALA A 380 -21.63 0.79 10.58
N ALA A 381 -20.41 1.16 10.96
CA ALA A 381 -19.18 0.61 10.40
C ALA A 381 -18.68 -0.66 11.10
N SER A 382 -18.79 -0.69 12.42
CA SER A 382 -18.12 -1.71 13.24
C SER A 382 -18.95 -2.98 13.35
N ARG A 383 -18.33 -4.16 13.45
CA ARG A 383 -19.08 -5.36 13.90
C ARG A 383 -19.27 -5.29 15.41
N ARG A 384 -18.17 -5.17 16.14
CA ARG A 384 -18.10 -4.99 17.60
C ARG A 384 -17.44 -3.67 17.97
N VAL A 385 -17.77 -3.17 19.16
CA VAL A 385 -17.21 -1.96 19.78
C VAL A 385 -16.65 -2.33 21.13
N ILE A 386 -15.35 -2.13 21.34
CA ILE A 386 -14.69 -2.35 22.63
C ILE A 386 -14.49 -1.05 23.40
N VAL A 387 -14.62 -1.14 24.73
CA VAL A 387 -14.53 0.00 25.66
C VAL A 387 -13.68 -0.37 26.89
N PRO A 388 -12.97 0.59 27.53
CA PRO A 388 -11.94 0.28 28.53
C PRO A 388 -12.45 0.07 29.98
N ALA A 389 -13.75 0.23 30.21
CA ALA A 389 -14.43 0.09 31.50
C ALA A 389 -15.95 -0.06 31.28
N ASP A 390 -16.64 -0.77 32.17
CA ASP A 390 -18.09 -0.88 32.23
C ASP A 390 -18.75 0.49 32.39
N ALA A 391 -18.14 1.40 33.15
CA ALA A 391 -18.58 2.80 33.26
C ALA A 391 -18.69 3.51 31.88
N VAL A 392 -17.88 3.12 30.89
CA VAL A 392 -17.97 3.64 29.51
C VAL A 392 -19.07 2.92 28.72
N ARG A 393 -19.16 1.59 28.83
CA ARG A 393 -20.23 0.77 28.23
C ARG A 393 -21.60 1.30 28.63
N ASP A 394 -21.81 1.48 29.93
CA ASP A 394 -23.10 1.81 30.50
C ASP A 394 -23.45 3.28 30.26
N SER A 395 -22.44 4.17 30.18
CA SER A 395 -22.61 5.54 29.70
C SER A 395 -23.08 5.59 28.23
N LEU A 396 -22.52 4.73 27.36
CA LEU A 396 -22.96 4.64 25.96
C LEU A 396 -24.41 4.14 25.86
N ILE A 397 -24.76 3.04 26.55
CA ILE A 397 -26.11 2.46 26.56
C ILE A 397 -27.15 3.44 27.14
N ALA A 398 -26.81 4.19 28.18
CA ALA A 398 -27.74 5.12 28.83
C ALA A 398 -27.90 6.47 28.11
N ARG A 399 -27.02 6.82 27.15
CA ARG A 399 -27.02 8.14 26.49
C ARG A 399 -27.22 8.12 24.98
N TYR A 400 -27.02 6.98 24.32
CA TYR A 400 -27.13 6.86 22.86
C TYR A 400 -27.91 5.61 22.47
N SER A 401 -28.57 5.64 21.31
CA SER A 401 -29.33 4.50 20.77
C SER A 401 -28.40 3.41 20.22
N VAL A 402 -27.75 2.66 21.11
CA VAL A 402 -26.76 1.62 20.78
C VAL A 402 -27.28 0.21 21.09
N ASP A 403 -26.69 -0.77 20.40
CA ASP A 403 -26.93 -2.21 20.61
C ASP A 403 -25.98 -2.76 21.69
N PRO A 404 -26.48 -3.23 22.85
CA PRO A 404 -25.64 -3.75 23.93
C PRO A 404 -24.84 -5.00 23.57
N ASP A 405 -25.37 -5.91 22.74
CA ASP A 405 -24.72 -7.20 22.43
C ASP A 405 -23.42 -7.02 21.60
N ARG A 406 -23.31 -5.85 20.96
CA ARG A 406 -22.17 -5.40 20.16
C ARG A 406 -21.15 -4.59 20.95
N LEU A 407 -21.43 -4.22 22.20
CA LEU A 407 -20.46 -3.63 23.11
C LEU A 407 -19.77 -4.73 23.93
N ARG A 408 -18.44 -4.58 24.15
CA ARG A 408 -17.69 -5.44 25.08
C ARG A 408 -16.65 -4.64 25.85
N THR A 409 -16.63 -4.79 27.17
CA THR A 409 -15.57 -4.21 28.01
C THR A 409 -14.29 -5.02 27.85
N LEU A 410 -13.16 -4.35 27.61
CA LEU A 410 -11.81 -4.90 27.61
C LEU A 410 -10.93 -3.99 28.47
N TYR A 411 -10.56 -4.45 29.67
CA TYR A 411 -9.70 -3.70 30.58
C TYR A 411 -8.29 -3.54 29.99
N TYR A 412 -7.69 -2.36 30.15
CA TYR A 412 -6.34 -2.10 29.66
C TYR A 412 -5.29 -3.05 30.26
N GLY A 413 -4.34 -3.48 29.43
CA GLY A 413 -3.05 -3.95 29.92
C GLY A 413 -2.20 -2.78 30.43
N LEU A 414 -1.57 -2.94 31.59
CA LEU A 414 -0.51 -2.06 32.09
C LEU A 414 0.81 -2.83 32.06
N GLU A 415 1.82 -2.27 31.40
CA GLU A 415 3.19 -2.77 31.49
C GLU A 415 3.81 -2.27 32.82
N PRO A 416 4.43 -3.13 33.66
CA PRO A 416 5.01 -2.71 34.93
C PRO A 416 6.07 -1.62 34.78
N ARG A 417 6.01 -0.60 35.66
CA ARG A 417 6.87 0.61 35.58
C ARG A 417 7.67 0.87 36.85
N THR A 418 7.27 0.29 37.98
CA THR A 418 7.98 0.45 39.26
C THR A 418 8.42 -0.87 39.89
N LEU A 419 7.89 -2.01 39.43
CA LEU A 419 8.24 -3.35 39.93
C LEU A 419 9.76 -3.57 40.05
N ASP A 420 10.48 -3.43 38.93
CA ASP A 420 11.94 -3.62 38.86
C ASP A 420 12.76 -2.47 39.47
N LEU A 421 12.08 -1.40 39.90
CA LEU A 421 12.67 -0.23 40.54
C LEU A 421 12.35 -0.15 42.04
N ALA A 422 11.57 -1.11 42.58
CA ALA A 422 11.07 -1.07 43.94
C ALA A 422 12.18 -1.04 45.01
N GLN A 423 13.28 -1.77 44.78
CA GLN A 423 14.48 -1.75 45.63
C GLN A 423 15.18 -0.38 45.66
N PHE A 424 14.98 0.47 44.64
CA PHE A 424 15.52 1.83 44.56
C PHE A 424 14.57 2.89 45.14
N ARG A 425 13.40 2.52 45.67
CA ARG A 425 12.40 3.45 46.23
C ARG A 425 12.98 4.48 47.23
N PRO A 426 13.92 4.15 48.15
CA PRO A 426 14.53 5.15 49.04
C PRO A 426 15.35 6.21 48.28
N MET A 427 16.11 5.78 47.26
CA MET A 427 16.89 6.68 46.40
C MET A 427 15.98 7.59 45.58
N MET A 428 14.90 7.04 45.01
CA MET A 428 13.90 7.81 44.25
C MET A 428 13.15 8.81 45.14
N ARG A 429 12.76 8.43 46.37
CA ARG A 429 12.20 9.37 47.37
C ARG A 429 13.11 10.56 47.61
N GLN A 430 14.41 10.32 47.79
CA GLN A 430 15.39 11.38 48.08
C GLN A 430 15.70 12.24 46.85
N GLN A 431 15.81 11.63 45.66
CA GLN A 431 16.03 12.36 44.41
C GLN A 431 14.88 13.35 44.11
N VAL A 432 13.63 12.87 44.09
CA VAL A 432 12.45 13.70 43.81
C VAL A 432 12.27 14.81 44.86
N ARG A 433 12.55 14.51 46.13
CA ARG A 433 12.50 15.53 47.20
C ARG A 433 13.54 16.63 47.02
N ARG A 434 14.78 16.29 46.66
CA ARG A 434 15.83 17.27 46.36
C ARG A 434 15.56 18.07 45.09
N GLU A 435 14.98 17.45 44.05
CA GLU A 435 14.57 18.14 42.82
C GLU A 435 13.49 19.19 43.09
N LEU A 436 12.45 18.83 43.86
CA LEU A 436 11.27 19.66 44.09
C LEU A 436 11.37 20.56 45.35
N GLY A 437 12.48 20.50 46.09
CA GLY A 437 12.68 21.29 47.33
C GLY A 437 11.84 20.82 48.52
N ILE A 438 11.34 19.59 48.51
CA ILE A 438 10.45 19.02 49.53
C ILE A 438 11.31 18.43 50.68
N PRO A 439 10.96 18.65 51.97
CA PRO A 439 11.69 18.07 53.11
C PRO A 439 11.74 16.54 53.09
N GLU A 440 12.80 15.93 53.65
CA GLU A 440 13.04 14.48 53.53
C GLU A 440 11.90 13.61 54.11
N ASP A 441 11.35 13.97 55.26
CA ASP A 441 10.26 13.24 55.93
C ASP A 441 8.84 13.66 55.51
N ALA A 442 8.68 14.73 54.71
CA ALA A 442 7.36 15.28 54.39
C ALA A 442 6.54 14.31 53.51
N PRO A 443 5.25 14.06 53.81
CA PRO A 443 4.39 13.23 52.96
C PRO A 443 4.09 13.89 51.62
N ILE A 444 4.08 13.11 50.53
CA ILE A 444 3.72 13.59 49.19
C ILE A 444 2.40 12.98 48.72
N VAL A 445 1.42 13.84 48.43
CA VAL A 445 0.22 13.53 47.66
C VAL A 445 0.49 13.86 46.19
N LEU A 446 0.41 12.84 45.33
CA LEU A 446 0.67 12.97 43.90
C LEU A 446 -0.63 12.99 43.10
N GLY A 447 -0.72 13.89 42.12
CA GLY A 447 -1.68 13.86 41.01
C GLY A 447 -0.95 13.80 39.67
N CYS A 448 -1.56 13.21 38.65
CA CYS A 448 -0.92 13.03 37.34
C CYS A 448 -1.92 13.05 36.19
N GLY A 449 -1.56 13.70 35.09
CA GLY A 449 -2.33 13.79 33.86
C GLY A 449 -2.23 15.18 33.21
N THR A 450 -2.77 15.32 32.00
CA THR A 450 -2.89 16.62 31.32
C THR A 450 -3.52 17.65 32.26
N ALA A 451 -2.84 18.76 32.51
CA ALA A 451 -3.31 19.80 33.39
C ALA A 451 -4.36 20.68 32.68
N ASP A 452 -5.58 20.15 32.64
CA ASP A 452 -6.77 20.73 32.03
C ASP A 452 -7.98 20.70 33.00
N PHE A 453 -9.11 21.27 32.56
CA PHE A 453 -10.32 21.36 33.38
C PHE A 453 -11.04 20.01 33.56
N ARG A 454 -10.83 19.03 32.67
CA ARG A 454 -11.39 17.68 32.76
C ARG A 454 -10.67 16.86 33.82
N LYS A 455 -9.34 16.96 33.90
CA LYS A 455 -8.52 16.35 34.98
C LYS A 455 -8.62 17.08 36.33
N GLY A 456 -9.20 18.29 36.34
CA GLY A 456 -9.57 18.99 37.58
C GLY A 456 -8.38 19.45 38.42
N THR A 457 -7.36 20.04 37.80
CA THR A 457 -6.20 20.61 38.52
C THR A 457 -6.56 21.78 39.44
N ASP A 458 -7.64 22.50 39.12
CA ASP A 458 -8.27 23.50 39.98
C ASP A 458 -8.87 22.88 41.26
N LEU A 459 -9.40 21.66 41.17
CA LEU A 459 -9.90 20.90 42.32
C LEU A 459 -8.73 20.31 43.13
N PHE A 460 -7.61 19.95 42.49
CA PHE A 460 -6.39 19.50 43.18
C PHE A 460 -5.73 20.62 44.01
N ALA A 461 -5.75 21.86 43.51
CA ALA A 461 -5.33 23.03 44.28
C ALA A 461 -6.25 23.28 45.49
N GLN A 462 -7.56 23.15 45.32
CA GLN A 462 -8.54 23.24 46.42
C GLN A 462 -8.38 22.11 47.44
N LEU A 463 -8.08 20.89 47.00
CA LEU A 463 -7.78 19.74 47.84
C LEU A 463 -6.57 19.99 48.74
N CYS A 464 -5.45 20.46 48.16
CA CYS A 464 -4.27 20.89 48.90
C CYS A 464 -4.64 21.89 50.00
N ARG A 465 -5.43 22.91 49.67
CA ARG A 465 -5.85 23.96 50.60
C ARG A 465 -6.73 23.41 51.72
N LEU A 466 -7.68 22.55 51.41
CA LEU A 466 -8.61 21.97 52.39
C LEU A 466 -7.90 21.00 53.35
N VAL A 467 -7.00 20.16 52.85
CA VAL A 467 -6.21 19.25 53.72
C VAL A 467 -5.34 20.06 54.70
N LEU A 468 -4.63 21.08 54.22
CA LEU A 468 -3.77 21.91 55.06
C LEU A 468 -4.54 22.77 56.07
N LEU A 469 -5.73 23.28 55.71
CA LEU A 469 -6.58 24.05 56.63
C LEU A 469 -7.37 23.19 57.65
N ARG A 470 -7.52 21.89 57.39
CA ARG A 470 -8.27 20.95 58.27
C ARG A 470 -7.39 20.03 59.11
N SER A 471 -6.07 20.10 58.94
CA SER A 471 -5.14 19.28 59.71
C SER A 471 -4.72 19.97 61.01
N GLU A 472 -4.64 19.20 62.09
CA GLU A 472 -4.15 19.68 63.38
C GLU A 472 -2.61 19.67 63.42
N ALA A 473 -2.02 20.61 64.16
CA ALA A 473 -0.56 20.79 64.18
C ALA A 473 0.14 19.56 64.76
N GLY A 474 0.93 18.87 63.93
CA GLY A 474 1.60 17.61 64.28
C GLY A 474 0.94 16.35 63.69
N GLU A 475 -0.21 16.47 63.03
CA GLU A 475 -0.68 15.41 62.11
C GLU A 475 0.25 15.32 60.89
N PRO A 476 0.60 14.14 60.36
CA PRO A 476 1.35 14.01 59.10
C PRO A 476 0.72 14.79 57.92
N SER A 477 -0.61 14.86 57.86
CA SER A 477 -1.35 15.69 56.90
C SER A 477 -1.10 17.19 57.04
N SER A 478 -0.73 17.67 58.24
CA SER A 478 -0.36 19.07 58.49
C SER A 478 1.00 19.46 57.91
N ASP A 479 1.80 18.50 57.42
CA ASP A 479 3.08 18.70 56.74
C ASP A 479 3.13 18.16 55.29
N ALA A 480 1.98 17.75 54.73
CA ALA A 480 1.90 17.18 53.39
C ALA A 480 2.14 18.20 52.26
N TRP A 481 2.78 17.73 51.19
CA TRP A 481 3.01 18.44 49.93
C TRP A 481 2.21 17.83 48.79
N PHE A 482 1.73 18.67 47.88
CA PHE A 482 0.87 18.29 46.77
C PHE A 482 1.59 18.53 45.45
N VAL A 483 1.83 17.47 44.67
CA VAL A 483 2.61 17.52 43.42
C VAL A 483 1.72 17.09 42.27
N TRP A 484 1.68 17.88 41.18
CA TRP A 484 1.01 17.50 39.93
C TRP A 484 2.00 17.32 38.77
N LEU A 485 1.90 16.19 38.07
CA LEU A 485 2.66 15.87 36.86
C LEU A 485 1.80 15.96 35.59
N GLY A 486 2.35 16.56 34.53
CA GLY A 486 1.74 16.63 33.21
C GLY A 486 1.90 17.98 32.52
N SER A 487 1.59 18.02 31.21
CA SER A 487 1.58 19.24 30.39
C SER A 487 0.26 20.01 30.56
N PHE A 488 0.30 21.34 30.47
CA PHE A 488 -0.90 22.20 30.52
C PHE A 488 -1.59 22.27 29.15
N GLY A 489 -2.90 22.03 29.12
CA GLY A 489 -3.68 21.97 27.88
C GLY A 489 -3.98 23.33 27.23
N THR A 490 -3.99 24.42 28.02
CA THR A 490 -4.17 25.79 27.49
C THR A 490 -3.20 26.75 28.17
N ALA A 491 -2.92 27.90 27.54
CA ALA A 491 -2.00 28.91 28.08
C ALA A 491 -2.53 29.63 29.35
N TYR A 492 -3.84 29.67 29.56
CA TYR A 492 -4.45 30.47 30.63
C TYR A 492 -4.62 29.72 31.95
N SER A 493 -4.95 28.41 31.91
CA SER A 493 -5.09 27.57 33.10
C SER A 493 -3.87 27.60 34.05
N PRO A 494 -2.60 27.46 33.59
CA PRO A 494 -1.43 27.55 34.47
C PRO A 494 -1.26 28.93 35.11
N MET A 495 -1.68 30.02 34.47
CA MET A 495 -1.52 31.37 35.03
C MET A 495 -2.36 31.57 36.29
N TRP A 496 -3.62 31.13 36.27
CA TRP A 496 -4.51 31.25 37.42
C TRP A 496 -4.11 30.27 38.55
N LEU A 497 -3.75 29.04 38.21
CA LEU A 497 -3.21 28.07 39.19
C LEU A 497 -1.91 28.57 39.86
N ALA A 498 -1.04 29.23 39.11
CA ALA A 498 0.17 29.84 39.67
C ALA A 498 -0.13 31.09 40.53
N HIS A 499 -1.16 31.87 40.17
CA HIS A 499 -1.60 33.02 40.97
C HIS A 499 -2.20 32.57 42.31
N ASP A 500 -3.11 31.59 42.30
CA ASP A 500 -3.64 30.95 43.51
C ASP A 500 -2.50 30.29 44.32
N GLY A 501 -1.52 29.69 43.63
CA GLY A 501 -0.28 29.17 44.19
C GLY A 501 0.54 30.19 44.98
N GLN A 502 0.59 31.44 44.52
CA GLN A 502 1.39 32.52 45.11
C GLN A 502 0.66 33.32 46.19
N HIS A 503 -0.68 33.36 46.17
CA HIS A 503 -1.48 34.23 47.04
C HIS A 503 -2.47 33.49 47.95
N GLY A 504 -2.70 32.19 47.74
CA GLY A 504 -3.58 31.38 48.58
C GLY A 504 -2.91 30.92 49.89
N PRO A 505 -3.62 30.93 51.03
CA PRO A 505 -3.07 30.42 52.29
C PRO A 505 -2.78 28.91 52.18
N GLY A 506 -1.55 28.53 52.53
CA GLY A 506 -1.04 27.15 52.44
C GLY A 506 -0.46 26.75 51.07
N MET A 507 -0.58 27.58 50.03
CA MET A 507 -0.29 27.17 48.65
C MET A 507 1.19 27.10 48.27
N SER A 508 2.10 27.51 49.16
CA SER A 508 3.53 27.24 49.05
C SER A 508 3.91 25.76 49.04
N ARG A 509 2.96 24.84 49.32
CA ARG A 509 3.13 23.38 49.26
C ARG A 509 2.50 22.71 48.03
N LEU A 510 1.96 23.49 47.09
CA LEU A 510 1.46 23.00 45.80
C LEU A 510 2.55 23.17 44.73
N ILE A 511 2.97 22.07 44.10
CA ILE A 511 4.00 22.05 43.06
C ILE A 511 3.41 21.51 41.76
N MET A 512 3.27 22.39 40.76
CA MET A 512 2.97 21.99 39.38
C MET A 512 4.29 21.64 38.68
N ALA A 513 4.74 20.38 38.81
CA ALA A 513 6.06 19.94 38.36
C ALA A 513 6.21 19.88 36.83
N GLY A 514 5.10 19.82 36.09
CA GLY A 514 5.08 19.76 34.62
C GLY A 514 5.23 18.34 34.06
N PRO A 515 5.45 18.17 32.74
CA PRO A 515 5.67 16.87 32.12
C PRO A 515 7.05 16.29 32.49
N ARG A 516 7.18 14.96 32.38
CA ARG A 516 8.41 14.19 32.62
C ARG A 516 8.48 13.00 31.68
N ASP A 517 9.68 12.64 31.23
CA ASP A 517 9.89 11.51 30.31
C ASP A 517 9.58 10.15 30.96
N SER A 518 9.81 10.05 32.27
CA SER A 518 9.40 8.93 33.12
C SER A 518 8.77 9.45 34.42
N THR A 519 7.60 8.91 34.76
CA THR A 519 6.82 9.22 35.96
C THR A 519 7.16 8.31 37.15
N ALA A 520 7.78 7.16 36.89
CA ALA A 520 8.02 6.08 37.87
C ALA A 520 8.73 6.53 39.16
N ALA A 521 9.72 7.42 39.04
CA ALA A 521 10.44 7.98 40.19
C ALA A 521 9.51 8.74 41.15
N TYR A 522 8.52 9.48 40.63
CA TYR A 522 7.59 10.28 41.41
C TYR A 522 6.51 9.41 42.07
N PHE A 523 5.97 8.41 41.37
CA PHE A 523 5.06 7.43 41.98
C PHE A 523 5.74 6.64 43.11
N LEU A 524 7.01 6.26 42.95
CA LEU A 524 7.81 5.67 44.03
C LEU A 524 8.14 6.67 45.15
N ALA A 525 8.35 7.94 44.82
CA ALA A 525 8.63 8.98 45.81
C ALA A 525 7.40 9.39 46.65
N ALA A 526 6.19 9.23 46.09
CA ALA A 526 4.93 9.58 46.71
C ALA A 526 4.53 8.67 47.88
N ASP A 527 3.58 9.16 48.66
CA ASP A 527 2.98 8.48 49.82
C ASP A 527 1.50 8.13 49.56
N LEU A 528 0.78 8.97 48.82
CA LEU A 528 -0.62 8.81 48.42
C LEU A 528 -0.82 9.34 46.98
N PHE A 529 -1.77 8.78 46.23
CA PHE A 529 -2.21 9.34 44.94
C PHE A 529 -3.63 9.90 45.05
N ALA A 530 -3.90 11.04 44.42
CA ALA A 530 -5.22 11.65 44.38
C ALA A 530 -5.52 12.18 42.97
N LEU A 531 -6.65 11.75 42.40
CA LEU A 531 -7.09 12.14 41.05
C LEU A 531 -8.44 12.84 41.10
N THR A 532 -8.42 14.13 40.81
CA THR A 532 -9.57 15.04 40.88
C THR A 532 -10.30 15.21 39.54
N SER A 533 -10.23 14.20 38.65
CA SER A 533 -10.89 14.23 37.35
C SER A 533 -12.41 14.40 37.47
N ARG A 534 -12.98 15.26 36.62
CA ARG A 534 -14.43 15.41 36.41
C ARG A 534 -15.01 14.32 35.50
N GLU A 535 -14.25 13.89 34.50
CA GLU A 535 -14.63 12.83 33.56
C GLU A 535 -13.36 12.12 33.09
N ASP A 536 -13.23 10.82 33.33
CA ASP A 536 -12.02 10.05 33.04
C ASP A 536 -12.36 8.56 32.79
N PRO A 537 -12.40 8.12 31.52
CA PRO A 537 -13.03 6.86 31.12
C PRO A 537 -12.54 5.62 31.86
N CYS A 538 -11.22 5.46 31.95
CA CYS A 538 -10.54 4.44 32.73
C CYS A 538 -9.13 4.99 33.04
N PRO A 539 -8.84 5.50 34.25
CA PRO A 539 -7.67 6.33 34.47
C PRO A 539 -6.37 5.54 34.53
N PHE A 540 -5.55 5.61 33.47
CA PHE A 540 -4.24 4.95 33.42
C PHE A 540 -3.33 5.29 34.61
N VAL A 541 -3.36 6.54 35.06
CA VAL A 541 -2.58 7.02 36.21
C VAL A 541 -3.03 6.42 37.55
N ASN A 542 -4.29 5.97 37.68
CA ASN A 542 -4.72 5.18 38.84
C ASN A 542 -4.10 3.78 38.79
N LEU A 543 -4.01 3.18 37.60
CA LEU A 543 -3.37 1.88 37.41
C LEU A 543 -1.87 1.96 37.74
N GLU A 544 -1.17 3.01 37.25
CA GLU A 544 0.23 3.28 37.60
C GLU A 544 0.43 3.50 39.12
N ALA A 545 -0.48 4.23 39.77
CA ALA A 545 -0.44 4.43 41.22
C ALA A 545 -0.62 3.12 42.01
N MET A 546 -1.56 2.26 41.56
CA MET A 546 -1.80 0.94 42.14
C MET A 546 -0.61 0.00 41.94
N GLU A 547 0.01 -0.02 40.76
CA GLU A 547 1.24 -0.78 40.48
C GLU A 547 2.40 -0.32 41.37
N SER A 548 2.48 0.99 41.61
CA SER A 548 3.44 1.62 42.53
C SER A 548 3.15 1.41 44.02
N GLY A 549 2.07 0.70 44.36
CA GLY A 549 1.67 0.42 45.75
C GLY A 549 1.22 1.65 46.52
N LEU A 550 0.70 2.67 45.85
CA LEU A 550 0.02 3.80 46.48
C LEU A 550 -1.46 3.44 46.71
N ALA A 551 -2.04 3.95 47.80
CA ALA A 551 -3.49 4.06 47.88
C ALA A 551 -3.94 5.26 47.03
N VAL A 552 -5.07 5.12 46.34
CA VAL A 552 -5.63 6.14 45.45
C VAL A 552 -6.89 6.74 46.06
N VAL A 553 -7.07 8.06 45.94
CA VAL A 553 -8.34 8.75 46.21
C VAL A 553 -8.87 9.35 44.90
N ALA A 554 -10.15 9.13 44.58
CA ALA A 554 -10.79 9.62 43.36
C ALA A 554 -12.27 9.94 43.61
N PHE A 555 -12.92 10.65 42.67
CA PHE A 555 -14.37 10.87 42.73
C PHE A 555 -15.18 9.64 42.27
N GLU A 556 -16.34 9.46 42.88
CA GLU A 556 -17.47 8.67 42.36
C GLU A 556 -18.00 9.34 41.07
N ASP A 557 -18.71 8.58 40.24
CA ASP A 557 -19.33 8.98 38.95
C ASP A 557 -18.42 9.64 37.89
N ALA A 558 -17.15 9.90 38.18
CA ALA A 558 -16.17 10.51 37.27
C ALA A 558 -15.67 9.58 36.13
N GLY A 559 -16.34 8.45 35.86
CA GLY A 559 -15.91 7.41 34.92
C GLY A 559 -15.42 6.14 35.63
N GLY A 560 -14.54 5.36 34.99
CA GLY A 560 -14.12 4.03 35.44
C GLY A 560 -13.25 3.97 36.71
N ALA A 561 -13.08 5.07 37.45
CA ALA A 561 -12.27 5.08 38.67
C ALA A 561 -12.81 4.13 39.78
N PRO A 562 -14.11 4.11 40.14
CA PRO A 562 -14.60 3.24 41.21
C PRO A 562 -14.49 1.74 40.85
N GLU A 563 -14.75 1.43 39.59
CA GLU A 563 -14.68 0.09 39.00
C GLU A 563 -13.26 -0.51 39.04
N VAL A 564 -12.24 0.32 38.77
CA VAL A 564 -10.83 -0.05 38.87
C VAL A 564 -10.37 -0.15 40.33
N LEU A 565 -10.75 0.82 41.17
CA LEU A 565 -10.17 0.98 42.50
C LEU A 565 -10.67 -0.03 43.54
N LYS A 566 -11.97 -0.34 43.57
CA LYS A 566 -12.59 -1.28 44.54
C LYS A 566 -12.04 -1.06 45.97
N GLU A 567 -11.50 -2.09 46.62
CA GLU A 567 -10.91 -1.99 47.96
C GLU A 567 -9.47 -1.45 48.01
N ALA A 568 -8.83 -1.20 46.87
CA ALA A 568 -7.46 -0.68 46.77
C ALA A 568 -7.38 0.85 46.82
N GLY A 569 -8.50 1.54 46.59
CA GLY A 569 -8.62 3.00 46.69
C GLY A 569 -9.76 3.44 47.60
N SER A 570 -10.00 4.75 47.65
CA SER A 570 -11.16 5.37 48.27
C SER A 570 -11.84 6.27 47.24
N CYS A 571 -13.03 5.89 46.82
CA CYS A 571 -13.91 6.82 46.12
C CYS A 571 -14.64 7.71 47.14
N VAL A 572 -15.02 8.91 46.72
CA VAL A 572 -15.77 9.90 47.50
C VAL A 572 -16.79 10.61 46.60
N PRO A 573 -17.89 11.18 47.13
CA PRO A 573 -18.97 11.76 46.33
C PRO A 573 -18.50 12.74 45.25
N TYR A 574 -19.15 12.68 44.09
CA TYR A 574 -18.72 13.41 42.88
C TYR A 574 -18.56 14.92 43.14
N LEU A 575 -17.36 15.43 42.82
CA LEU A 575 -16.91 16.82 43.06
C LEU A 575 -16.84 17.28 44.53
N ASP A 576 -17.07 16.42 45.52
CA ASP A 576 -16.90 16.78 46.93
C ASP A 576 -15.42 16.80 47.33
N VAL A 577 -14.76 17.93 47.05
CA VAL A 577 -13.36 18.19 47.44
C VAL A 577 -13.17 18.19 48.96
N ALA A 578 -14.23 18.42 49.75
CA ALA A 578 -14.15 18.38 51.21
C ALA A 578 -14.12 16.93 51.72
N ALA A 579 -15.00 16.05 51.21
CA ALA A 579 -14.92 14.61 51.47
C ALA A 579 -13.59 14.02 50.97
N MET A 580 -13.09 14.47 49.81
CA MET A 580 -11.76 14.08 49.32
C MET A 580 -10.64 14.53 50.26
N ALA A 581 -10.70 15.75 50.80
CA ALA A 581 -9.72 16.25 51.77
C ALA A 581 -9.73 15.44 53.07
N ASP A 582 -10.91 15.08 53.59
CA ASP A 582 -11.02 14.29 54.81
C ASP A 582 -10.53 12.84 54.59
N ALA A 583 -10.80 12.24 53.42
CA ALA A 583 -10.27 10.93 53.03
C ALA A 583 -8.74 10.94 52.86
N VAL A 584 -8.18 11.97 52.20
CA VAL A 584 -6.73 12.17 52.06
C VAL A 584 -6.08 12.35 53.44
N ARG A 585 -6.65 13.17 54.32
CA ARG A 585 -6.16 13.36 55.70
C ARG A 585 -6.13 12.05 56.47
N ALA A 586 -7.23 11.29 56.45
CA ALA A 586 -7.30 10.00 57.13
C ALA A 586 -6.26 8.99 56.62
N LEU A 587 -5.99 8.93 55.31
CA LEU A 587 -5.01 8.02 54.74
C LEU A 587 -3.56 8.48 54.94
N LEU A 588 -3.28 9.79 55.00
CA LEU A 588 -1.97 10.30 55.37
C LEU A 588 -1.63 9.96 56.83
N ASN A 589 -2.61 10.10 57.73
CA ASN A 589 -2.46 9.92 59.17
C ASN A 589 -2.54 8.43 59.61
N ASP A 590 -2.99 7.53 58.72
CA ASP A 590 -2.89 6.06 58.89
C ASP A 590 -2.00 5.40 57.82
N PRO A 591 -0.68 5.30 58.06
CA PRO A 591 0.25 4.59 57.16
C PRO A 591 -0.02 3.09 57.03
N ALA A 592 -0.66 2.45 58.00
CA ALA A 592 -0.90 1.01 57.98
C ALA A 592 -2.03 0.67 57.00
N ARG A 593 -3.16 1.39 57.10
CA ARG A 593 -4.27 1.30 56.14
C ARG A 593 -3.82 1.70 54.73
N ARG A 594 -3.07 2.79 54.60
CA ARG A 594 -2.50 3.23 53.31
C ARG A 594 -1.64 2.15 52.65
N THR A 595 -0.76 1.50 53.43
CA THR A 595 0.06 0.37 52.96
C THR A 595 -0.77 -0.85 52.59
N ALA A 596 -1.82 -1.17 53.35
CA ALA A 596 -2.70 -2.30 53.06
C ALA A 596 -3.51 -2.10 51.76
N MET A 597 -4.00 -0.86 51.52
CA MET A 597 -4.71 -0.49 50.30
C MET A 597 -3.79 -0.55 49.07
N GLY A 598 -2.58 0.02 49.15
CA GLY A 598 -1.59 -0.06 48.08
C GLY A 598 -1.19 -1.50 47.71
N ARG A 599 -1.04 -2.40 48.70
CA ARG A 599 -0.79 -3.84 48.45
C ARG A 599 -1.94 -4.53 47.72
N ARG A 600 -3.20 -4.18 48.01
CA ARG A 600 -4.35 -4.68 47.23
C ARG A 600 -4.31 -4.17 45.80
N GLY A 601 -3.97 -2.89 45.60
CA GLY A 601 -3.76 -2.31 44.26
C GLY A 601 -2.76 -3.11 43.42
N GLN A 602 -1.60 -3.43 44.00
CA GLN A 602 -0.57 -4.24 43.32
C GLN A 602 -1.05 -5.65 42.96
N ALA A 603 -1.92 -6.26 43.77
CA ALA A 603 -2.54 -7.55 43.43
C ALA A 603 -3.53 -7.40 42.26
N THR A 604 -4.46 -6.44 42.35
CA THR A 604 -5.46 -6.14 41.31
C THR A 604 -4.84 -5.88 39.94
N ILE A 605 -3.74 -5.12 39.87
CA ILE A 605 -3.03 -4.88 38.60
C ILE A 605 -2.49 -6.18 38.00
N ARG A 606 -1.80 -7.01 38.81
CA ARG A 606 -1.20 -8.27 38.35
C ARG A 606 -2.21 -9.33 37.94
N GLU A 607 -3.45 -9.26 38.43
CA GLU A 607 -4.49 -10.26 38.17
C GLU A 607 -5.48 -9.84 37.07
N HIS A 608 -5.67 -8.54 36.83
CA HIS A 608 -6.77 -8.04 35.97
C HIS A 608 -6.34 -7.05 34.88
N PHE A 609 -5.22 -6.34 35.04
CA PHE A 609 -4.77 -5.28 34.13
C PHE A 609 -3.45 -5.68 33.45
N THR A 610 -3.37 -6.91 32.96
CA THR A 610 -2.21 -7.44 32.24
C THR A 610 -2.44 -7.43 30.74
N TRP A 611 -1.37 -7.17 29.97
CA TRP A 611 -1.44 -7.19 28.51
C TRP A 611 -1.73 -8.58 27.94
N ASP A 612 -1.29 -9.64 28.60
CA ASP A 612 -1.49 -10.99 28.10
C ASP A 612 -2.98 -11.34 28.13
N ARG A 613 -3.68 -10.98 29.21
CA ARG A 613 -5.15 -11.06 29.29
C ARG A 613 -5.84 -10.17 28.26
N PHE A 614 -5.38 -8.92 28.06
CA PHE A 614 -5.94 -8.05 27.02
C PHE A 614 -5.82 -8.71 25.65
N MET A 615 -4.67 -9.29 25.33
CA MET A 615 -4.43 -9.97 24.05
C MET A 615 -5.26 -11.24 23.90
N GLU A 616 -5.46 -12.03 24.95
CA GLU A 616 -6.39 -13.19 24.94
C GLU A 616 -7.82 -12.72 24.62
N GLU A 617 -8.36 -11.75 25.36
CA GLU A 617 -9.72 -11.25 25.14
C GLU A 617 -9.90 -10.52 23.80
N PHE A 618 -8.85 -9.84 23.31
CA PHE A 618 -8.83 -9.12 22.03
C PHE A 618 -8.74 -10.07 20.83
N THR A 619 -7.84 -11.06 20.87
CA THR A 619 -7.71 -12.05 19.79
C THR A 619 -8.93 -12.97 19.70
N GLU A 620 -9.60 -13.24 20.82
CA GLU A 620 -10.90 -13.93 20.83
C GLU A 620 -11.97 -13.13 20.06
N ILE A 621 -12.04 -11.80 20.22
CA ILE A 621 -12.98 -10.95 19.44
C ILE A 621 -12.65 -11.00 17.95
N LEU A 622 -11.37 -10.91 17.58
CA LEU A 622 -10.97 -11.07 16.18
C LEU A 622 -11.41 -12.44 15.64
N ARG A 623 -11.30 -13.50 16.45
CA ARG A 623 -11.66 -14.87 16.09
C ARG A 623 -13.17 -15.08 15.96
N THR A 624 -13.98 -14.50 16.83
CA THR A 624 -15.45 -14.64 16.78
C THR A 624 -16.09 -13.76 15.72
N ASP A 625 -15.61 -12.53 15.54
CA ASP A 625 -16.34 -11.50 14.80
C ASP A 625 -15.64 -11.05 13.50
N TYR A 626 -14.34 -11.34 13.33
CA TYR A 626 -13.52 -10.83 12.21
C TYR A 626 -12.85 -11.90 11.35
N ASP A 627 -13.17 -13.18 11.57
CA ASP A 627 -12.64 -14.31 10.78
C ASP A 627 -11.10 -14.44 10.85
N TYR A 628 -10.52 -13.97 11.95
CA TYR A 628 -9.15 -14.30 12.35
C TYR A 628 -9.09 -15.74 12.83
N HIS A 629 -8.23 -16.54 12.23
CA HIS A 629 -7.86 -17.84 12.80
C HIS A 629 -6.36 -17.75 13.13
N PRO A 630 -5.95 -17.89 14.40
CA PRO A 630 -4.53 -18.00 14.74
C PRO A 630 -3.98 -19.20 14.00
N SER A 631 -2.78 -19.08 13.43
CA SER A 631 -2.28 -20.14 12.56
C SER A 631 -2.00 -21.39 13.37
N ALA A 632 -2.62 -22.51 13.00
CA ALA A 632 -2.14 -23.81 13.42
C ALA A 632 -0.66 -23.92 12.97
N PRO A 633 0.30 -24.22 13.88
CA PRO A 633 1.72 -24.22 13.53
C PRO A 633 2.00 -25.22 12.40
N LEU A 634 2.29 -24.69 11.21
CA LEU A 634 2.39 -25.48 9.99
C LEU A 634 3.56 -26.44 10.06
N LYS A 635 3.26 -27.73 9.98
CA LYS A 635 4.24 -28.81 10.13
C LYS A 635 5.01 -28.98 8.82
N VAL A 636 6.32 -28.83 8.88
CA VAL A 636 7.21 -29.12 7.75
C VAL A 636 7.72 -30.56 7.84
N SER A 637 7.38 -31.41 6.88
CA SER A 637 8.08 -32.68 6.64
C SER A 637 9.28 -32.42 5.72
N VAL A 638 10.49 -32.78 6.16
CA VAL A 638 11.71 -32.61 5.36
C VAL A 638 12.06 -33.94 4.70
N ILE A 639 12.01 -34.01 3.38
CA ILE A 639 12.38 -35.20 2.60
C ILE A 639 13.83 -35.04 2.18
N VAL A 640 14.70 -35.97 2.58
CA VAL A 640 16.13 -35.99 2.21
C VAL A 640 16.37 -37.17 1.25
N PRO A 641 16.22 -36.97 -0.07
CA PRO A 641 16.60 -37.98 -1.06
C PRO A 641 18.13 -38.10 -1.12
N ASN A 642 18.64 -39.34 -1.16
CA ASN A 642 20.07 -39.63 -1.13
C ASN A 642 20.45 -40.73 -2.13
N TYR A 643 21.51 -40.48 -2.89
CA TYR A 643 22.25 -41.51 -3.62
C TYR A 643 23.73 -41.13 -3.77
N ARG A 644 24.65 -41.85 -3.11
CA ARG A 644 26.11 -41.60 -3.15
C ARG A 644 26.59 -40.23 -2.62
N HIS A 645 25.94 -39.71 -1.59
CA HIS A 645 26.26 -38.39 -1.01
C HIS A 645 26.85 -38.46 0.42
N ALA A 646 27.42 -39.59 0.84
CA ALA A 646 27.93 -39.78 2.21
C ALA A 646 28.91 -38.67 2.66
N ARG A 647 29.70 -38.12 1.72
CA ARG A 647 30.62 -37.00 1.93
C ARG A 647 29.94 -35.73 2.48
N TYR A 648 28.73 -35.43 2.04
CA TYR A 648 28.04 -34.16 2.33
C TYR A 648 26.90 -34.32 3.34
N LEU A 649 26.33 -35.54 3.43
CA LEU A 649 25.12 -35.85 4.18
C LEU A 649 25.14 -35.41 5.66
N GLU A 650 26.29 -35.49 6.34
CA GLU A 650 26.39 -35.00 7.72
C GLU A 650 26.21 -33.48 7.83
N ARG A 651 26.80 -32.72 6.90
CA ARG A 651 26.60 -31.26 6.85
C ARG A 651 25.14 -30.93 6.56
N ARG A 652 24.53 -31.60 5.56
CA ARG A 652 23.11 -31.42 5.20
C ARG A 652 22.17 -31.68 6.38
N LEU A 653 22.33 -32.82 7.05
CA LEU A 653 21.50 -33.20 8.20
C LEU A 653 21.68 -32.23 9.37
N ARG A 654 22.91 -31.83 9.70
CA ARG A 654 23.15 -30.83 10.76
C ARG A 654 22.57 -29.45 10.39
N GLY A 655 22.58 -29.05 9.12
CA GLY A 655 21.89 -27.84 8.63
C GLY A 655 20.36 -27.88 8.83
N ILE A 656 19.75 -29.06 8.70
CA ILE A 656 18.32 -29.30 8.99
C ILE A 656 18.07 -29.31 10.51
N PHE A 657 18.93 -29.97 11.29
CA PHE A 657 18.83 -30.04 12.76
C PHE A 657 18.92 -28.66 13.42
N ASN A 658 19.70 -27.75 12.82
CA ASN A 658 19.94 -26.39 13.29
C ASN A 658 18.91 -25.36 12.82
N GLN A 659 17.81 -25.76 12.17
CA GLN A 659 16.76 -24.81 11.78
C GLN A 659 16.10 -24.18 13.02
N THR A 660 16.04 -22.85 13.03
CA THR A 660 15.45 -22.01 14.08
C THR A 660 13.95 -22.29 14.26
N LEU A 661 13.22 -22.40 13.15
CA LEU A 661 11.93 -23.08 13.09
C LEU A 661 12.16 -24.57 12.85
N ARG A 662 12.01 -25.41 13.87
CA ARG A 662 12.25 -26.85 13.76
C ARG A 662 11.22 -27.53 12.85
N PRO A 663 11.63 -28.43 11.93
CA PRO A 663 10.69 -29.26 11.18
C PRO A 663 9.97 -30.28 12.07
N HIS A 664 8.86 -30.81 11.56
CA HIS A 664 8.02 -31.80 12.26
C HIS A 664 8.60 -33.21 12.22
N GLU A 665 9.11 -33.61 11.06
CA GLU A 665 9.78 -34.90 10.82
C GLU A 665 10.84 -34.76 9.73
N ILE A 666 11.79 -35.70 9.70
CA ILE A 666 12.77 -35.87 8.63
C ILE A 666 12.56 -37.26 8.02
N ILE A 667 12.42 -37.35 6.71
CA ILE A 667 12.24 -38.58 5.94
C ILE A 667 13.45 -38.74 5.03
N PHE A 668 14.43 -39.52 5.47
CA PHE A 668 15.62 -39.84 4.69
C PHE A 668 15.34 -41.03 3.77
N LEU A 669 15.52 -40.83 2.47
CA LEU A 669 15.22 -41.80 1.40
C LEU A 669 16.50 -42.17 0.67
N ASP A 670 17.05 -43.34 0.98
CA ASP A 670 18.24 -43.84 0.29
C ASP A 670 17.87 -44.70 -0.93
N ASN A 671 18.42 -44.35 -2.10
CA ASN A 671 18.13 -45.03 -3.36
C ASN A 671 19.11 -46.19 -3.66
N ALA A 672 19.30 -47.08 -2.69
CA ALA A 672 20.26 -48.18 -2.71
C ALA A 672 21.70 -47.69 -2.97
N SER A 673 22.19 -46.81 -2.10
CA SER A 673 23.55 -46.27 -2.19
C SER A 673 24.62 -47.35 -1.95
N PRO A 674 25.65 -47.42 -2.80
CA PRO A 674 26.82 -48.28 -2.60
C PRO A 674 27.92 -47.65 -1.72
N ASP A 675 27.63 -46.55 -1.02
CA ASP A 675 28.53 -45.86 -0.08
C ASP A 675 27.93 -45.78 1.33
N ASP A 676 28.71 -45.26 2.28
CA ASP A 676 28.38 -45.29 3.72
C ASP A 676 27.22 -44.35 4.11
N SER A 677 26.49 -43.76 3.16
CA SER A 677 25.37 -42.82 3.36
C SER A 677 24.35 -43.34 4.39
N VAL A 678 24.00 -44.62 4.29
CA VAL A 678 23.01 -45.24 5.18
C VAL A 678 23.55 -45.40 6.61
N GLU A 679 24.86 -45.60 6.79
CA GLU A 679 25.49 -45.66 8.11
C GLU A 679 25.61 -44.27 8.75
N VAL A 680 25.99 -43.27 7.94
CA VAL A 680 26.01 -41.85 8.34
C VAL A 680 24.61 -41.40 8.80
N ALA A 681 23.56 -41.71 8.02
CA ALA A 681 22.18 -41.41 8.39
C ALA A 681 21.75 -42.12 9.69
N ARG A 682 22.06 -43.42 9.84
CA ARG A 682 21.72 -44.20 11.05
C ARG A 682 22.41 -43.67 12.31
N ARG A 683 23.67 -43.23 12.22
CA ARG A 683 24.37 -42.56 13.32
C ARG A 683 23.68 -41.25 13.70
N LEU A 684 23.45 -40.38 12.72
CA LEU A 684 22.92 -39.03 12.95
C LEU A 684 21.45 -39.02 13.37
N ALA A 685 20.66 -40.05 13.04
CA ALA A 685 19.30 -40.21 13.55
C ALA A 685 19.25 -40.32 15.09
N GLY A 686 20.29 -40.88 15.72
CA GLY A 686 20.42 -40.91 17.19
C GLY A 686 20.83 -39.57 17.82
N GLU A 687 21.37 -38.64 17.02
CA GLU A 687 21.70 -37.27 17.42
C GLU A 687 20.58 -36.26 17.09
N SER A 688 19.52 -36.69 16.39
CA SER A 688 18.57 -35.76 15.77
C SER A 688 17.62 -35.11 16.79
N PRO A 689 17.46 -33.76 16.77
CA PRO A 689 16.49 -33.05 17.60
C PRO A 689 15.05 -33.10 17.07
N VAL A 690 14.79 -33.89 16.02
CA VAL A 690 13.53 -34.04 15.28
C VAL A 690 13.34 -35.53 14.93
N PRO A 691 12.11 -36.09 14.93
CA PRO A 691 11.88 -37.48 14.52
C PRO A 691 12.38 -37.77 13.10
N MET A 692 13.31 -38.72 12.96
CA MET A 692 13.94 -39.08 11.68
C MET A 692 13.56 -40.51 11.26
N ARG A 693 12.84 -40.64 10.15
CA ARG A 693 12.49 -41.90 9.50
C ARG A 693 13.50 -42.21 8.39
N ILE A 694 14.22 -43.32 8.51
CA ILE A 694 15.13 -43.83 7.48
C ILE A 694 14.38 -44.87 6.64
N VAL A 695 14.35 -44.69 5.33
CA VAL A 695 13.83 -45.65 4.35
C VAL A 695 14.92 -45.91 3.31
N VAL A 696 15.23 -47.18 3.08
CA VAL A 696 16.24 -47.62 2.11
C VAL A 696 15.53 -48.44 1.03
N ASN A 697 15.86 -48.21 -0.24
CA ASN A 697 15.34 -49.00 -1.36
C ASN A 697 16.15 -50.29 -1.52
N GLU A 698 15.49 -51.36 -1.98
CA GLU A 698 16.17 -52.64 -2.30
C GLU A 698 17.01 -52.53 -3.58
N GLU A 699 16.53 -51.74 -4.55
CA GLU A 699 17.20 -51.46 -5.82
C GLU A 699 17.15 -49.95 -6.13
N ASN A 700 18.11 -49.47 -6.93
CA ASN A 700 18.12 -48.09 -7.42
C ASN A 700 17.16 -47.93 -8.60
N ASN A 701 16.10 -47.13 -8.42
CA ASN A 701 15.07 -46.91 -9.44
C ASN A 701 15.40 -45.85 -10.52
N GLY A 702 16.60 -45.25 -10.47
CA GLY A 702 17.15 -44.43 -11.56
C GLY A 702 16.51 -43.05 -11.80
N SER A 703 15.58 -42.59 -10.96
CA SER A 703 14.97 -41.26 -11.06
C SER A 703 14.78 -40.61 -9.68
N THR A 704 15.28 -39.38 -9.53
CA THR A 704 15.09 -38.55 -8.33
C THR A 704 13.60 -38.26 -8.09
N PHE A 705 12.81 -38.10 -9.15
CA PHE A 705 11.38 -37.77 -9.01
C PHE A 705 10.55 -38.95 -8.47
N ILE A 706 10.98 -40.21 -8.67
CA ILE A 706 10.37 -41.36 -7.98
C ILE A 706 10.68 -41.31 -6.48
N GLN A 707 11.86 -40.83 -6.06
CA GLN A 707 12.12 -40.56 -4.63
C GLN A 707 11.24 -39.44 -4.11
N TRP A 708 11.03 -38.36 -4.87
CA TRP A 708 10.12 -37.28 -4.49
C TRP A 708 8.70 -37.81 -4.26
N MET A 709 8.13 -38.57 -5.20
CA MET A 709 6.77 -39.14 -5.06
C MET A 709 6.69 -40.15 -3.90
N LYS A 710 7.74 -40.94 -3.66
CA LYS A 710 7.84 -41.82 -2.47
C LYS A 710 7.90 -41.00 -1.17
N GLY A 711 8.59 -39.87 -1.15
CA GLY A 711 8.66 -38.98 0.01
C GLY A 711 7.34 -38.28 0.29
N LEU A 712 6.65 -37.77 -0.73
CA LEU A 712 5.33 -37.14 -0.59
C LEU A 712 4.28 -38.09 -0.02
N SER A 713 4.30 -39.37 -0.42
CA SER A 713 3.37 -40.38 0.13
C SER A 713 3.70 -40.81 1.57
N LEU A 714 4.90 -40.48 2.08
CA LEU A 714 5.34 -40.72 3.46
C LEU A 714 5.22 -39.48 4.36
N ALA A 715 5.06 -38.29 3.79
CA ALA A 715 5.02 -37.01 4.50
C ALA A 715 3.68 -36.80 5.23
N THR A 716 3.75 -36.39 6.49
CA THR A 716 2.59 -36.19 7.39
C THR A 716 2.29 -34.72 7.70
N GLY A 717 3.23 -33.82 7.43
CA GLY A 717 3.10 -32.37 7.64
C GLY A 717 2.23 -31.66 6.60
N ASP A 718 1.84 -30.43 6.91
CA ASP A 718 1.06 -29.54 6.04
C ASP A 718 1.92 -29.00 4.88
N LEU A 719 3.22 -28.84 5.16
CA LEU A 719 4.24 -28.36 4.22
C LEU A 719 5.32 -29.41 4.02
N VAL A 720 5.96 -29.37 2.86
CA VAL A 720 7.09 -30.22 2.49
C VAL A 720 8.29 -29.33 2.10
N TRP A 721 9.47 -29.72 2.56
CA TRP A 721 10.75 -29.25 2.04
C TRP A 721 11.49 -30.46 1.46
N ILE A 722 11.85 -30.39 0.18
CA ILE A 722 12.75 -31.39 -0.42
C ILE A 722 14.18 -30.86 -0.26
N ALA A 723 15.00 -31.66 0.40
CA ALA A 723 16.32 -31.29 0.89
C ALA A 723 17.37 -32.27 0.34
N GLU A 724 17.79 -32.04 -0.91
CA GLU A 724 18.78 -32.89 -1.60
C GLU A 724 20.06 -33.04 -0.76
N ALA A 725 20.64 -34.26 -0.74
CA ALA A 725 21.61 -34.67 0.29
C ALA A 725 23.00 -34.00 0.22
N ASP A 726 23.34 -33.34 -0.89
CA ASP A 726 24.61 -32.64 -1.11
C ASP A 726 24.58 -31.12 -0.86
N ASP A 727 23.39 -30.51 -0.85
CA ASP A 727 23.22 -29.07 -0.60
C ASP A 727 23.54 -28.66 0.86
N ASP A 728 23.42 -27.37 1.17
CA ASP A 728 23.42 -26.85 2.54
C ASP A 728 22.44 -25.66 2.68
N CYS A 729 22.15 -25.24 3.92
CA CYS A 729 21.11 -24.24 4.20
C CYS A 729 21.42 -23.35 5.41
N HIS A 730 20.99 -22.11 5.34
CA HIS A 730 21.03 -21.18 6.46
C HIS A 730 20.05 -21.60 7.58
N PRO A 731 20.39 -21.46 8.88
CA PRO A 731 19.52 -21.80 10.02
C PRO A 731 18.13 -21.14 10.04
N GLN A 732 17.92 -20.08 9.26
CA GLN A 732 16.64 -19.37 9.18
C GLN A 732 15.82 -19.68 7.91
N LEU A 733 16.16 -20.70 7.13
CA LEU A 733 15.44 -21.00 5.88
C LEU A 733 13.95 -21.28 6.16
N LEU A 734 13.63 -22.19 7.08
CA LEU A 734 12.24 -22.49 7.43
C LEU A 734 11.55 -21.30 8.11
N GLU A 735 12.24 -20.63 9.03
CA GLU A 735 11.75 -19.41 9.72
C GLU A 735 11.41 -18.27 8.75
N ARG A 736 12.10 -18.19 7.61
CA ARG A 736 11.87 -17.16 6.60
C ARG A 736 10.82 -17.55 5.56
N LEU A 737 10.68 -18.84 5.22
CA LEU A 737 9.77 -19.33 4.17
C LEU A 737 8.39 -19.76 4.67
N VAL A 738 8.30 -20.42 5.84
CA VAL A 738 7.03 -20.94 6.37
C VAL A 738 5.95 -19.87 6.58
N PRO A 739 6.24 -18.64 7.06
CA PRO A 739 5.21 -17.61 7.26
C PRO A 739 4.37 -17.29 6.02
N GLY A 740 4.94 -17.43 4.82
CA GLY A 740 4.22 -17.22 3.56
C GLY A 740 3.02 -18.17 3.37
N PHE A 741 3.01 -19.34 4.03
CA PHE A 741 1.93 -20.32 3.93
C PHE A 741 0.76 -20.07 4.89
N TYR A 742 0.82 -19.03 5.72
CA TYR A 742 -0.36 -18.62 6.49
C TYR A 742 -1.40 -17.91 5.60
N ASP A 743 -0.99 -17.35 4.44
CA ASP A 743 -1.91 -17.11 3.32
C ASP A 743 -2.27 -18.47 2.68
N PRO A 744 -3.52 -18.97 2.79
CA PRO A 744 -3.90 -20.29 2.31
C PRO A 744 -3.71 -20.45 0.79
N GLU A 745 -3.74 -19.35 0.02
CA GLU A 745 -3.60 -19.38 -1.43
C GLU A 745 -2.14 -19.62 -1.88
N VAL A 746 -1.14 -19.36 -1.04
CA VAL A 746 0.28 -19.67 -1.35
C VAL A 746 0.50 -21.18 -1.36
N THR A 747 0.89 -21.74 -2.51
CA THR A 747 1.20 -23.18 -2.64
C THR A 747 2.70 -23.48 -2.68
N LEU A 748 3.54 -22.46 -2.92
CA LEU A 748 5.00 -22.57 -3.01
C LEU A 748 5.70 -21.31 -2.47
N ALA A 749 6.79 -21.49 -1.73
CA ALA A 749 7.66 -20.42 -1.23
C ALA A 749 9.13 -20.77 -1.50
N TYR A 750 9.91 -19.83 -2.05
CA TYR A 750 11.33 -20.07 -2.33
C TYR A 750 12.23 -18.90 -1.94
N CYS A 751 13.52 -19.21 -1.73
CA CYS A 751 14.54 -18.23 -1.36
C CYS A 751 15.63 -18.07 -2.44
N GLN A 752 16.35 -16.96 -2.38
CA GLN A 752 17.58 -16.78 -3.14
C GLN A 752 18.65 -17.80 -2.70
N SER A 753 19.53 -18.17 -3.63
CA SER A 753 20.49 -19.27 -3.48
C SER A 753 21.89 -18.86 -3.88
N ALA A 754 22.92 -19.30 -3.14
CA ALA A 754 24.30 -19.24 -3.60
C ALA A 754 24.69 -20.57 -4.27
N ILE A 755 25.69 -20.53 -5.14
CA ILE A 755 26.31 -21.73 -5.73
C ILE A 755 27.60 -22.04 -4.96
N ILE A 756 27.71 -23.27 -4.45
CA ILE A 756 28.94 -23.78 -3.80
C ILE A 756 29.56 -24.95 -4.59
N GLY A 757 30.87 -25.09 -4.51
CA GLY A 757 31.62 -26.18 -5.15
C GLY A 757 31.73 -27.45 -4.27
N PRO A 758 32.52 -28.45 -4.69
CA PRO A 758 32.70 -29.70 -3.94
C PRO A 758 33.43 -29.53 -2.61
N ASP A 759 34.19 -28.46 -2.40
CA ASP A 759 34.99 -28.21 -1.20
C ASP A 759 34.42 -27.05 -0.35
N ASP A 760 33.10 -26.81 -0.50
CA ASP A 760 32.32 -25.74 0.16
C ASP A 760 32.74 -24.30 -0.21
N GLU A 761 33.49 -24.12 -1.29
CA GLU A 761 33.88 -22.82 -1.83
C GLU A 761 32.70 -22.14 -2.53
N VAL A 762 32.49 -20.83 -2.29
CA VAL A 762 31.41 -20.06 -2.95
C VAL A 762 31.83 -19.72 -4.37
N LEU A 763 31.12 -20.27 -5.35
CA LEU A 763 31.33 -20.04 -6.78
C LEU A 763 30.56 -18.81 -7.26
N GLU A 764 29.29 -18.66 -6.86
CA GLU A 764 28.48 -17.46 -7.05
C GLU A 764 27.64 -17.17 -5.81
N GLY A 765 27.50 -15.90 -5.42
CA GLY A 765 26.79 -15.50 -4.20
C GLY A 765 25.26 -15.48 -4.31
N ASP A 766 24.72 -15.40 -5.53
CA ASP A 766 23.30 -15.32 -5.84
C ASP A 766 23.03 -15.78 -7.29
N PHE A 767 21.78 -16.10 -7.62
CA PHE A 767 21.30 -16.38 -8.99
C PHE A 767 20.79 -15.13 -9.73
N LEU A 768 20.99 -13.91 -9.24
CA LEU A 768 20.32 -12.72 -9.80
C LEU A 768 20.68 -12.50 -11.27
N LYS A 769 21.92 -12.81 -11.68
CA LYS A 769 22.34 -12.78 -13.10
C LYS A 769 21.46 -13.60 -14.03
N TYR A 770 20.89 -14.71 -13.55
CA TYR A 770 20.02 -15.59 -14.32
C TYR A 770 18.60 -15.01 -14.46
N THR A 771 18.11 -14.34 -13.41
CA THR A 771 16.79 -13.70 -13.37
C THR A 771 16.76 -12.27 -13.91
N ASP A 772 17.89 -11.57 -13.94
CA ASP A 772 18.03 -10.20 -14.48
C ASP A 772 17.59 -10.12 -15.95
N GLY A 773 17.80 -11.22 -16.71
CA GLY A 773 17.32 -11.41 -18.07
C GLY A 773 15.81 -11.70 -18.22
N LEU A 774 15.03 -11.57 -17.13
CA LEU A 774 13.57 -11.46 -17.11
C LEU A 774 13.15 -10.09 -16.56
N SER A 775 13.71 -9.71 -15.40
CA SER A 775 13.51 -8.40 -14.77
C SER A 775 14.69 -8.09 -13.85
N PRO A 776 15.34 -6.92 -14.01
CA PRO A 776 16.54 -6.58 -13.24
C PRO A 776 16.24 -6.25 -11.76
N ASP A 777 14.99 -5.93 -11.42
CA ASP A 777 14.62 -5.45 -10.08
C ASP A 777 13.80 -6.48 -9.28
N ARG A 778 12.99 -7.31 -9.94
CA ARG A 778 11.95 -8.15 -9.30
C ARG A 778 12.51 -9.11 -8.25
N TRP A 779 13.65 -9.76 -8.54
CA TRP A 779 14.29 -10.71 -7.60
C TRP A 779 15.19 -10.06 -6.54
N ARG A 780 15.26 -8.71 -6.50
CA ARG A 780 16.00 -7.96 -5.45
C ARG A 780 15.10 -7.59 -4.26
N SER A 781 13.79 -7.76 -4.40
CA SER A 781 12.76 -7.49 -3.39
C SER A 781 11.94 -8.76 -3.10
N PRO A 782 11.30 -8.89 -1.93
CA PRO A 782 10.32 -9.94 -1.70
C PRO A 782 9.04 -9.67 -2.50
N PHE A 783 8.37 -10.74 -2.94
CA PHE A 783 7.07 -10.64 -3.61
C PHE A 783 6.19 -11.85 -3.28
N CYS A 784 4.87 -11.68 -3.37
CA CYS A 784 3.88 -12.75 -3.33
C CYS A 784 2.85 -12.49 -4.43
N VAL A 785 2.73 -13.40 -5.40
CA VAL A 785 1.99 -13.16 -6.65
C VAL A 785 1.15 -14.39 -7.07
N PRO A 786 0.03 -14.20 -7.79
CA PRO A 786 -0.73 -15.30 -8.38
C PRO A 786 0.10 -16.14 -9.35
N GLY A 787 -0.16 -17.44 -9.39
CA GLY A 787 0.59 -18.39 -10.20
C GLY A 787 0.54 -18.14 -11.71
N ASN A 788 -0.52 -17.51 -12.21
CA ASN A 788 -0.63 -17.09 -13.61
C ASN A 788 0.27 -15.88 -13.94
N GLU A 789 0.57 -15.01 -12.96
CA GLU A 789 1.52 -13.91 -13.16
C GLU A 789 2.96 -14.44 -13.23
N GLU A 790 3.31 -15.38 -12.35
CA GLU A 790 4.62 -16.04 -12.40
C GLU A 790 4.78 -16.89 -13.67
N ALA A 791 3.73 -17.59 -14.11
CA ALA A 791 3.76 -18.33 -15.38
C ALA A 791 3.94 -17.40 -16.58
N GLU A 792 3.25 -16.26 -16.61
CA GLU A 792 3.34 -15.25 -17.67
C GLU A 792 4.74 -14.62 -17.75
N LEU A 793 5.25 -14.09 -16.64
CA LEU A 793 6.51 -13.35 -16.63
C LEU A 793 7.76 -14.25 -16.59
N ALA A 794 7.70 -15.39 -15.89
CA ALA A 794 8.88 -16.14 -15.49
C ALA A 794 8.86 -17.61 -15.93
N LEU A 795 7.97 -18.42 -15.35
CA LEU A 795 8.03 -19.89 -15.46
C LEU A 795 7.71 -20.42 -16.85
N SER A 796 7.07 -19.66 -17.74
CA SER A 796 6.97 -20.02 -19.17
C SER A 796 8.31 -19.88 -19.92
N GLN A 797 9.21 -19.02 -19.46
CA GLN A 797 10.48 -18.72 -20.12
C GLN A 797 11.64 -19.59 -19.60
N ILE A 798 11.83 -19.63 -18.27
CA ILE A 798 12.91 -20.36 -17.57
C ILE A 798 12.41 -20.88 -16.22
N ASN A 799 13.09 -21.88 -15.67
CA ASN A 799 12.90 -22.27 -14.27
C ASN A 799 13.59 -21.25 -13.35
N THR A 800 12.84 -20.34 -12.73
CA THR A 800 13.38 -19.32 -11.79
C THR A 800 13.79 -19.89 -10.43
N ILE A 801 13.62 -21.20 -10.22
CA ILE A 801 13.88 -21.91 -8.98
C ILE A 801 15.00 -22.95 -9.24
N PRO A 802 16.27 -22.67 -8.91
CA PRO A 802 17.42 -23.40 -9.46
C PRO A 802 17.65 -24.81 -8.89
N ASN A 803 17.11 -25.11 -7.70
CA ASN A 803 17.14 -26.44 -7.07
C ASN A 803 16.02 -26.56 -6.02
N ALA A 804 15.66 -27.80 -5.66
CA ALA A 804 14.56 -28.07 -4.72
C ALA A 804 14.87 -27.66 -3.27
N SER A 805 16.13 -27.69 -2.84
CA SER A 805 16.52 -27.27 -1.48
C SER A 805 16.23 -25.79 -1.18
N ALA A 806 16.00 -24.95 -2.20
CA ALA A 806 15.54 -23.57 -2.04
C ALA A 806 14.04 -23.42 -1.73
N VAL A 807 13.26 -24.50 -1.73
CA VAL A 807 11.79 -24.48 -1.86
C VAL A 807 11.08 -25.18 -0.71
N VAL A 808 10.08 -24.51 -0.15
CA VAL A 808 9.01 -25.15 0.63
C VAL A 808 7.73 -25.10 -0.19
N PHE A 809 6.84 -26.08 -0.07
CA PHE A 809 5.54 -26.10 -0.75
C PHE A 809 4.47 -26.83 0.08
N ARG A 810 3.19 -26.59 -0.18
CA ARG A 810 2.09 -27.33 0.48
C ARG A 810 2.11 -28.81 0.06
N ARG A 811 1.96 -29.74 1.01
CA ARG A 811 1.84 -31.16 0.69
C ARG A 811 0.60 -31.40 -0.19
N PRO A 812 0.71 -32.04 -1.37
CA PRO A 812 -0.44 -32.38 -2.20
C PRO A 812 -1.40 -33.36 -1.51
N GLU A 813 -2.69 -33.25 -1.81
CA GLU A 813 -3.70 -34.24 -1.36
C GLU A 813 -3.61 -35.51 -2.22
N GLY A 814 -2.85 -36.50 -1.75
CA GLY A 814 -2.65 -37.78 -2.45
C GLY A 814 -1.55 -37.73 -3.51
N ARG A 815 -1.64 -38.60 -4.53
CA ARG A 815 -0.70 -38.62 -5.67
C ARG A 815 -1.13 -37.55 -6.69
N PRO A 816 -0.27 -36.58 -7.05
CA PRO A 816 -0.61 -35.54 -8.03
C PRO A 816 -0.98 -36.11 -9.42
N GLU A 817 -1.87 -35.43 -10.16
CA GLU A 817 -2.29 -35.84 -11.51
C GLU A 817 -1.14 -35.99 -12.51
N PHE A 818 -0.04 -35.27 -12.27
CA PHE A 818 1.14 -35.21 -13.11
C PHE A 818 2.29 -36.09 -12.58
N ALA A 819 2.07 -36.90 -11.54
CA ALA A 819 3.12 -37.76 -10.97
C ALA A 819 3.66 -38.78 -11.98
N ASP A 820 2.78 -39.39 -12.77
CA ASP A 820 3.17 -40.37 -13.81
C ASP A 820 3.95 -39.70 -14.96
N GLU A 821 3.64 -38.43 -15.28
CA GLU A 821 4.38 -37.62 -16.25
C GLU A 821 5.79 -37.28 -15.70
N LEU A 822 5.83 -36.80 -14.46
CA LEU A 822 7.02 -36.37 -13.71
C LEU A 822 8.01 -37.52 -13.45
N GLU A 823 7.55 -38.72 -13.11
CA GLU A 823 8.42 -39.87 -12.83
C GLU A 823 9.22 -40.35 -14.06
N THR A 824 8.77 -40.02 -15.29
CA THR A 824 9.52 -40.32 -16.53
C THR A 824 10.68 -39.36 -16.80
N MET A 825 10.70 -38.20 -16.16
CA MET A 825 11.68 -37.14 -16.39
C MET A 825 13.01 -37.39 -15.66
N ARG A 826 14.07 -36.70 -16.09
CA ARG A 826 15.43 -36.82 -15.52
C ARG A 826 16.10 -35.49 -15.23
N PHE A 827 15.57 -34.38 -15.74
CA PHE A 827 16.20 -33.08 -15.66
C PHE A 827 15.22 -31.95 -15.30
N ALA A 828 14.19 -31.69 -16.11
CA ALA A 828 13.28 -30.55 -15.92
C ALA A 828 12.01 -30.90 -15.11
N GLY A 829 11.99 -32.04 -14.43
CA GLY A 829 10.85 -32.46 -13.61
C GLY A 829 10.60 -31.56 -12.40
N ASP A 830 11.63 -30.88 -11.90
CA ASP A 830 11.48 -29.87 -10.85
C ASP A 830 10.67 -28.66 -11.36
N TRP A 831 10.99 -28.15 -12.54
CA TRP A 831 10.26 -27.10 -13.23
C TRP A 831 8.81 -27.50 -13.54
N LEU A 832 8.58 -28.75 -13.98
CA LEU A 832 7.23 -29.31 -14.13
C LEU A 832 6.49 -29.30 -12.79
N PHE A 833 7.13 -29.79 -11.72
CA PHE A 833 6.53 -29.88 -10.40
C PHE A 833 6.13 -28.49 -9.88
N TYR A 834 7.03 -27.50 -9.90
CA TYR A 834 6.72 -26.14 -9.44
C TYR A 834 5.57 -25.53 -10.24
N ALA A 835 5.59 -25.67 -11.57
CA ALA A 835 4.57 -25.08 -12.43
C ALA A 835 3.20 -25.77 -12.31
N MET A 836 3.13 -27.07 -12.04
CA MET A 836 1.84 -27.74 -11.81
C MET A 836 1.33 -27.54 -10.37
N GLN A 837 2.22 -27.49 -9.37
CA GLN A 837 1.89 -27.21 -7.97
C GLN A 837 1.40 -25.76 -7.74
N LEU A 838 1.78 -24.83 -8.63
CA LEU A 838 1.38 -23.43 -8.61
C LEU A 838 0.03 -23.17 -9.31
N ARG A 839 -0.64 -24.20 -9.84
CA ARG A 839 -1.90 -24.07 -10.60
C ARG A 839 -3.06 -23.63 -9.70
N GLY A 840 -3.48 -22.38 -9.83
CA GLY A 840 -4.57 -21.78 -9.04
C GLY A 840 -4.16 -21.27 -7.66
N GLY A 841 -2.87 -21.34 -7.31
CA GLY A 841 -2.31 -20.79 -6.08
C GLY A 841 -1.49 -19.51 -6.31
N LYS A 842 -0.77 -19.10 -5.27
CA LYS A 842 0.26 -18.05 -5.28
C LYS A 842 1.65 -18.65 -5.03
N ILE A 843 2.66 -17.91 -5.48
CA ILE A 843 4.06 -18.13 -5.16
C ILE A 843 4.58 -16.94 -4.33
N THR A 844 5.44 -17.22 -3.35
CA THR A 844 6.15 -16.17 -2.60
C THR A 844 7.67 -16.35 -2.67
N TYR A 845 8.40 -15.24 -2.69
CA TYR A 845 9.85 -15.19 -2.87
C TYR A 845 10.53 -14.36 -1.77
N VAL A 846 11.64 -14.90 -1.27
CA VAL A 846 12.48 -14.30 -0.21
C VAL A 846 13.87 -13.99 -0.79
N PRO A 847 14.27 -12.70 -0.91
CA PRO A 847 15.50 -12.30 -1.60
C PRO A 847 16.78 -12.57 -0.80
N GLN A 848 16.67 -12.97 0.46
CA GLN A 848 17.82 -13.40 1.25
C GLN A 848 18.37 -14.74 0.72
N VAL A 849 19.69 -14.81 0.56
CA VAL A 849 20.42 -16.06 0.29
C VAL A 849 20.28 -16.98 1.51
N LEU A 850 19.50 -18.05 1.38
CA LEU A 850 19.21 -18.99 2.47
C LEU A 850 19.50 -20.46 2.10
N ASN A 851 19.64 -20.77 0.82
CA ASN A 851 20.02 -22.07 0.28
C ASN A 851 21.41 -22.00 -0.36
N LEU A 852 22.20 -23.06 -0.19
CA LEU A 852 23.55 -23.21 -0.76
C LEU A 852 23.52 -24.43 -1.70
N PHE A 853 23.31 -24.17 -2.99
CA PHE A 853 23.17 -25.19 -4.02
C PHE A 853 24.54 -25.70 -4.48
N ARG A 854 24.81 -26.99 -4.36
CA ARG A 854 26.10 -27.56 -4.75
C ARG A 854 26.20 -27.84 -6.26
N ARG A 855 27.35 -27.51 -6.85
CA ARG A 855 27.71 -27.88 -8.23
C ARG A 855 29.10 -28.49 -8.29
N HIS A 856 29.20 -29.67 -8.90
CA HIS A 856 30.46 -30.37 -9.16
C HIS A 856 30.34 -31.28 -10.40
N PRO A 857 31.45 -31.72 -11.04
CA PRO A 857 31.41 -32.44 -12.31
C PRO A 857 30.61 -33.76 -12.35
N GLN A 858 30.24 -34.30 -11.19
CA GLN A 858 29.42 -35.50 -11.04
C GLN A 858 27.89 -35.23 -10.98
N THR A 859 27.42 -33.98 -11.02
CA THR A 859 25.97 -33.70 -11.03
C THR A 859 25.34 -34.12 -12.37
N ASN A 860 24.13 -34.69 -12.32
CA ASN A 860 23.41 -35.16 -13.51
C ASN A 860 23.24 -34.07 -14.58
N THR A 861 23.07 -32.81 -14.15
CA THR A 861 23.02 -31.60 -15.00
C THR A 861 24.14 -31.56 -16.04
N HIS A 862 25.39 -31.79 -15.66
CA HIS A 862 26.53 -31.71 -16.58
C HIS A 862 26.53 -32.80 -17.67
N GLN A 863 25.83 -33.91 -17.45
CA GLN A 863 25.69 -34.98 -18.45
C GLN A 863 24.43 -34.78 -19.31
N VAL A 864 23.29 -34.41 -18.70
CA VAL A 864 22.03 -34.25 -19.45
C VAL A 864 22.05 -33.02 -20.37
N VAL A 865 22.69 -31.92 -19.99
CA VAL A 865 22.85 -30.71 -20.83
C VAL A 865 23.60 -31.01 -22.15
N ARG A 866 24.52 -31.99 -22.12
CA ARG A 866 25.25 -32.48 -23.31
C ARG A 866 24.41 -33.41 -24.20
N GLY A 867 23.30 -33.95 -23.69
CA GLY A 867 22.37 -34.80 -24.44
C GLY A 867 21.12 -34.03 -24.88
N ASP A 868 20.39 -34.58 -25.84
CA ASP A 868 19.19 -33.94 -26.39
C ASP A 868 17.94 -34.07 -25.50
N THR A 869 18.01 -34.88 -24.43
CA THR A 869 17.00 -34.94 -23.37
C THR A 869 16.77 -33.57 -22.71
N TYR A 870 17.78 -32.69 -22.69
CA TYR A 870 17.62 -31.31 -22.22
C TYR A 870 16.55 -30.55 -23.01
N VAL A 871 16.59 -30.59 -24.35
CA VAL A 871 15.63 -29.87 -25.20
C VAL A 871 14.28 -30.57 -25.27
N GLU A 872 14.25 -31.90 -25.15
CA GLU A 872 13.02 -32.70 -25.01
C GLU A 872 12.22 -32.28 -23.77
N GLU A 873 12.83 -32.37 -22.59
CA GLU A 873 12.14 -32.12 -21.32
C GLU A 873 11.80 -30.63 -21.14
N THR A 874 12.71 -29.70 -21.43
CA THR A 874 12.42 -28.27 -21.22
C THR A 874 11.33 -27.74 -22.16
N LEU A 875 11.25 -28.21 -23.40
CA LEU A 875 10.12 -27.89 -24.28
C LEU A 875 8.83 -28.58 -23.86
N HIS A 876 8.90 -29.79 -23.32
CA HIS A 876 7.72 -30.49 -22.79
C HIS A 876 7.11 -29.75 -21.60
N VAL A 877 7.94 -29.25 -20.66
CA VAL A 877 7.48 -28.39 -19.56
C VAL A 877 6.88 -27.09 -20.10
N ARG A 878 7.59 -26.37 -20.98
CA ARG A 878 7.07 -25.14 -21.61
C ARG A 878 5.70 -25.39 -22.28
N ALA A 879 5.53 -26.52 -22.98
CA ALA A 879 4.24 -26.93 -23.56
C ALA A 879 3.15 -27.17 -22.49
N ARG A 880 3.47 -27.89 -21.41
CA ARG A 880 2.52 -28.16 -20.31
C ARG A 880 2.09 -26.88 -19.58
N ILE A 881 2.99 -25.91 -19.43
CA ILE A 881 2.69 -24.59 -18.87
C ILE A 881 1.73 -23.82 -19.79
N MET A 882 1.97 -23.82 -21.11
CA MET A 882 1.06 -23.23 -22.09
C MET A 882 -0.33 -23.90 -22.10
N GLU A 883 -0.40 -25.22 -21.91
CA GLU A 883 -1.65 -25.96 -21.76
C GLU A 883 -2.40 -25.70 -20.43
N THR A 884 -1.72 -25.12 -19.42
CA THR A 884 -2.24 -24.98 -18.05
C THR A 884 -2.56 -23.53 -17.67
N TYR A 885 -1.83 -22.56 -18.23
CA TYR A 885 -1.93 -21.14 -17.88
C TYR A 885 -2.42 -20.28 -19.05
N PRO A 886 -3.21 -19.21 -18.79
CA PRO A 886 -3.73 -18.32 -19.82
C PRO A 886 -2.69 -17.29 -20.29
N LEU A 887 -1.55 -17.77 -20.80
CA LEU A 887 -0.41 -16.93 -21.18
C LEU A 887 -0.73 -15.96 -22.33
N SER A 888 0.03 -14.86 -22.48
CA SER A 888 0.00 -14.04 -23.70
C SER A 888 0.76 -14.71 -24.86
N ILE A 889 0.43 -14.30 -26.09
CA ILE A 889 1.13 -14.81 -27.28
C ILE A 889 2.59 -14.32 -27.36
N HIS A 890 2.89 -13.16 -26.76
CA HIS A 890 4.26 -12.64 -26.64
C HIS A 890 5.12 -13.49 -25.71
N SER A 891 4.58 -13.95 -24.59
CA SER A 891 5.31 -14.81 -23.64
C SER A 891 5.55 -16.21 -24.21
N ILE A 892 4.60 -16.75 -25.00
CA ILE A 892 4.81 -17.97 -25.78
C ILE A 892 5.93 -17.80 -26.83
N ALA A 893 5.93 -16.71 -27.59
CA ALA A 893 6.98 -16.42 -28.56
C ALA A 893 8.36 -16.23 -27.89
N SER A 894 8.40 -15.53 -26.75
CA SER A 894 9.63 -15.29 -25.97
C SER A 894 10.21 -16.58 -25.38
N ALA A 895 9.35 -17.50 -24.91
CA ALA A 895 9.75 -18.82 -24.44
C ALA A 895 10.38 -19.68 -25.57
N LEU A 896 9.78 -19.67 -26.77
CA LEU A 896 10.33 -20.36 -27.94
C LEU A 896 11.66 -19.74 -28.40
N ALA A 897 11.74 -18.40 -28.47
CA ALA A 897 12.97 -17.67 -28.80
C ALA A 897 14.11 -18.03 -27.83
N ARG A 898 13.83 -18.00 -26.53
CA ARG A 898 14.83 -18.35 -25.49
C ARG A 898 15.27 -19.82 -25.63
N SER A 899 14.34 -20.74 -25.90
CA SER A 899 14.66 -22.16 -26.13
C SER A 899 15.64 -22.36 -27.30
N ALA A 900 15.47 -21.61 -28.40
CA ALA A 900 16.36 -21.69 -29.56
C ALA A 900 17.75 -21.10 -29.29
N VAL A 901 17.84 -19.97 -28.56
CA VAL A 901 19.11 -19.37 -28.13
C VAL A 901 19.86 -20.29 -27.16
N GLU A 902 19.15 -20.84 -26.18
CA GLU A 902 19.66 -21.77 -25.17
C GLU A 902 20.24 -23.04 -25.83
N TYR A 903 19.54 -23.59 -26.83
CA TYR A 903 20.01 -24.73 -27.61
C TYR A 903 21.27 -24.43 -28.44
N ASP A 904 21.33 -23.31 -29.17
CA ASP A 904 22.52 -22.90 -29.94
C ASP A 904 23.72 -22.60 -29.02
N HIS A 905 23.49 -21.93 -27.88
CA HIS A 905 24.52 -21.63 -26.89
C HIS A 905 25.18 -22.88 -26.34
N LEU A 906 24.39 -23.84 -25.82
CA LEU A 906 24.89 -25.10 -25.26
C LEU A 906 25.59 -25.96 -26.33
N THR A 907 25.10 -25.93 -27.56
CA THR A 907 25.73 -26.63 -28.69
C THR A 907 27.11 -26.06 -29.03
N ARG A 908 27.27 -24.72 -28.99
CA ARG A 908 28.57 -24.06 -29.16
C ARG A 908 29.50 -24.24 -27.97
N GLU A 909 29.01 -24.06 -26.74
CA GLU A 909 29.80 -24.17 -25.51
C GLU A 909 30.43 -25.56 -25.34
N HIS A 910 29.68 -26.61 -25.65
CA HIS A 910 30.11 -28.00 -25.52
C HIS A 910 30.60 -28.64 -26.82
N GLN A 911 30.73 -27.87 -27.90
CA GLN A 911 31.26 -28.30 -29.21
C GLN A 911 30.53 -29.55 -29.78
N LEU A 912 29.20 -29.53 -29.72
CA LEU A 912 28.36 -30.69 -30.04
C LEU A 912 27.96 -30.68 -31.52
N ASP A 913 28.03 -31.85 -32.17
CA ASP A 913 27.42 -32.06 -33.49
C ASP A 913 25.93 -32.35 -33.31
N ARG A 914 25.09 -31.36 -33.63
CA ARG A 914 23.64 -31.37 -33.41
C ARG A 914 22.91 -30.77 -34.63
N PRO A 915 21.73 -31.30 -34.99
CA PRO A 915 20.87 -30.65 -35.99
C PRO A 915 20.36 -29.30 -35.49
N VAL A 916 19.86 -28.44 -36.39
CA VAL A 916 19.19 -27.19 -35.99
C VAL A 916 17.99 -27.47 -35.08
N PHE A 917 17.67 -26.53 -34.19
CA PHE A 917 16.70 -26.67 -33.11
C PHE A 917 15.35 -27.29 -33.55
N THR A 918 14.75 -26.75 -34.62
CA THR A 918 13.48 -27.24 -35.18
C THR A 918 13.57 -28.56 -35.93
N ALA A 919 14.78 -28.97 -36.36
CA ALA A 919 15.02 -30.26 -37.00
C ALA A 919 15.31 -31.38 -36.01
N ASN A 920 15.69 -31.08 -34.76
CA ASN A 920 16.04 -32.07 -33.76
C ASN A 920 14.86 -33.04 -33.47
N PRO A 921 14.99 -34.36 -33.69
CA PRO A 921 13.91 -35.33 -33.48
C PRO A 921 13.30 -35.29 -32.06
N ARG A 922 14.10 -34.95 -31.05
CA ARG A 922 13.68 -34.82 -29.65
C ARG A 922 12.85 -33.55 -29.39
N ALA A 923 13.08 -32.49 -30.16
CA ALA A 923 12.29 -31.26 -30.08
C ALA A 923 10.96 -31.37 -30.86
N GLN A 924 10.89 -32.18 -31.92
CA GLN A 924 9.71 -32.24 -32.82
C GLN A 924 8.40 -32.61 -32.12
N GLY A 925 8.42 -33.47 -31.10
CA GLY A 925 7.23 -33.83 -30.32
C GLY A 925 6.66 -32.64 -29.54
N PRO A 926 7.42 -32.07 -28.58
CA PRO A 926 7.03 -30.86 -27.86
C PRO A 926 6.70 -29.67 -28.77
N LEU A 927 7.49 -29.40 -29.81
CA LEU A 927 7.22 -28.30 -30.75
C LEU A 927 5.88 -28.48 -31.50
N ARG A 928 5.52 -29.72 -31.87
CA ARG A 928 4.20 -30.01 -32.45
C ARG A 928 3.09 -29.72 -31.45
N ARG A 929 3.25 -30.12 -30.19
CA ARG A 929 2.29 -29.88 -29.10
C ARG A 929 2.04 -28.38 -28.89
N ILE A 930 3.10 -27.57 -28.88
CA ILE A 930 3.02 -26.09 -28.79
C ILE A 930 2.34 -25.49 -30.03
N ARG A 931 2.71 -25.94 -31.24
CA ARG A 931 2.09 -25.48 -32.49
C ARG A 931 0.60 -25.83 -32.57
N ASP A 932 0.19 -27.01 -32.13
CA ASP A 932 -1.20 -27.43 -32.08
C ASP A 932 -2.00 -26.65 -31.01
N HIS A 933 -1.40 -26.31 -29.85
CA HIS A 933 -2.00 -25.37 -28.89
C HIS A 933 -2.22 -24.00 -29.52
N LEU A 934 -1.18 -23.42 -30.13
CA LEU A 934 -1.27 -22.12 -30.81
C LEU A 934 -2.30 -22.13 -31.94
N ARG A 935 -2.39 -23.21 -32.72
CA ARG A 935 -3.39 -23.32 -33.80
C ARG A 935 -4.81 -23.37 -33.23
N ARG A 936 -5.09 -24.20 -32.22
CA ARG A 936 -6.39 -24.24 -31.54
C ARG A 936 -6.82 -22.89 -30.98
N ARG A 937 -5.87 -22.10 -30.46
CA ARG A 937 -6.14 -20.75 -29.92
C ARG A 937 -6.55 -19.75 -31.00
N HIS A 938 -5.96 -19.83 -32.21
CA HIS A 938 -6.37 -19.01 -33.36
C HIS A 938 -7.69 -19.52 -33.97
N GLU A 939 -7.85 -20.83 -34.12
CA GLU A 939 -9.12 -21.47 -34.55
C GLU A 939 -10.29 -21.01 -33.66
N ALA A 940 -10.09 -20.97 -32.34
CA ALA A 940 -11.08 -20.50 -31.36
C ALA A 940 -11.34 -18.98 -31.43
N SER A 941 -10.41 -18.17 -31.95
CA SER A 941 -10.63 -16.74 -32.22
C SER A 941 -11.11 -16.47 -33.66
N GLY A 942 -11.52 -17.51 -34.41
CA GLY A 942 -12.00 -17.42 -35.80
C GLY A 942 -10.90 -17.30 -36.86
N ARG A 943 -9.62 -17.25 -36.45
CA ARG A 943 -8.47 -16.96 -37.32
C ARG A 943 -7.94 -18.22 -37.98
N THR A 944 -8.11 -18.28 -39.29
CA THR A 944 -7.71 -19.43 -40.12
C THR A 944 -6.73 -19.06 -41.23
N GLY A 945 -6.36 -17.78 -41.36
CA GLY A 945 -5.41 -17.31 -42.37
C GLY A 945 -3.95 -17.72 -42.13
N PRO A 946 -3.10 -17.63 -43.17
CA PRO A 946 -1.67 -17.91 -43.09
C PRO A 946 -0.91 -17.06 -42.05
N GLY A 947 0.28 -17.53 -41.68
CA GLY A 947 1.27 -16.85 -40.87
C GLY A 947 2.03 -15.81 -41.68
N VAL A 948 1.78 -14.53 -41.42
CA VAL A 948 2.36 -13.40 -42.15
C VAL A 948 3.44 -12.75 -41.30
N LEU A 949 4.70 -12.77 -41.74
CA LEU A 949 5.78 -12.02 -41.09
C LEU A 949 6.01 -10.67 -41.79
N LEU A 950 5.74 -9.58 -41.07
CA LEU A 950 6.06 -8.22 -41.47
C LEU A 950 7.42 -7.82 -40.89
N VAL A 951 8.34 -7.36 -41.74
CA VAL A 951 9.68 -6.91 -41.34
C VAL A 951 9.81 -5.42 -41.65
N VAL A 952 10.13 -4.61 -40.65
CA VAL A 952 10.24 -3.14 -40.80
C VAL A 952 11.69 -2.67 -40.67
N GLY A 953 12.08 -1.64 -41.40
CA GLY A 953 13.45 -1.13 -41.37
C GLY A 953 13.88 -0.47 -40.04
N GLY A 954 12.91 0.00 -39.25
CA GLY A 954 13.07 0.72 -37.99
C GLY A 954 11.69 1.10 -37.44
N LEU A 955 11.62 1.49 -36.17
CA LEU A 955 10.41 1.95 -35.48
C LEU A 955 10.54 3.39 -34.93
N GLY A 956 11.48 4.18 -35.45
CA GLY A 956 11.41 5.63 -35.34
C GLY A 956 10.17 6.22 -36.05
N PRO A 957 9.85 7.51 -35.83
CA PRO A 957 8.67 8.16 -36.39
C PRO A 957 8.81 8.41 -37.91
N SER A 958 8.56 7.36 -38.70
CA SER A 958 8.57 7.38 -40.17
C SER A 958 7.23 6.92 -40.76
N GLY A 959 6.97 7.31 -42.03
CA GLY A 959 5.80 6.83 -42.75
C GLY A 959 5.81 5.32 -42.96
N GLU A 960 6.98 4.75 -43.28
CA GLU A 960 7.19 3.31 -43.45
C GLU A 960 6.79 2.51 -42.20
N ALA A 961 7.22 2.97 -41.01
CA ALA A 961 6.93 2.31 -39.74
C ALA A 961 5.43 2.33 -39.43
N HIS A 962 4.76 3.46 -39.68
CA HIS A 962 3.31 3.57 -39.50
C HIS A 962 2.54 2.69 -40.49
N ALA A 963 2.86 2.74 -41.79
CA ALA A 963 2.20 1.94 -42.81
C ALA A 963 2.32 0.43 -42.55
N ALA A 964 3.49 -0.03 -42.10
CA ALA A 964 3.70 -1.42 -41.74
C ALA A 964 2.93 -1.87 -40.49
N ILE A 965 2.80 -1.00 -39.48
CA ILE A 965 1.97 -1.27 -38.30
C ILE A 965 0.48 -1.28 -38.66
N ASP A 966 0.04 -0.35 -39.50
CA ASP A 966 -1.36 -0.26 -39.92
C ASP A 966 -1.74 -1.45 -40.83
N LEU A 967 -0.80 -1.98 -41.64
CA LEU A 967 -0.96 -3.27 -42.32
C LEU A 967 -0.97 -4.45 -41.33
N ALA A 968 -0.11 -4.46 -40.31
CA ALA A 968 -0.08 -5.52 -39.31
C ALA A 968 -1.42 -5.62 -38.56
N ASN A 969 -1.90 -4.49 -38.06
CA ASN A 969 -3.15 -4.36 -37.32
C ASN A 969 -4.39 -4.67 -38.18
N SER A 970 -4.35 -4.42 -39.50
CA SER A 970 -5.48 -4.72 -40.39
C SER A 970 -5.50 -6.17 -40.89
N LEU A 971 -4.37 -6.88 -40.87
CA LEU A 971 -4.31 -8.32 -41.16
C LEU A 971 -4.57 -9.21 -39.93
N ALA A 972 -4.25 -8.73 -38.72
CA ALA A 972 -4.37 -9.51 -37.48
C ALA A 972 -5.77 -10.07 -37.14
N PRO A 973 -6.91 -9.44 -37.53
CA PRO A 973 -8.24 -10.00 -37.32
C PRO A 973 -8.47 -11.38 -37.95
N ASP A 974 -7.88 -11.65 -39.12
CA ASP A 974 -8.09 -12.86 -39.93
C ASP A 974 -6.85 -13.77 -40.01
N HIS A 975 -5.65 -13.20 -39.90
CA HIS A 975 -4.35 -13.86 -40.10
C HIS A 975 -3.51 -13.99 -38.83
N ARG A 976 -2.51 -14.88 -38.87
CA ARG A 976 -1.54 -15.05 -37.78
C ARG A 976 -0.37 -14.09 -38.05
N VAL A 977 -0.50 -12.83 -37.63
CA VAL A 977 0.45 -11.77 -38.00
C VAL A 977 1.62 -11.69 -37.02
N TYR A 978 2.83 -11.55 -37.55
CA TYR A 978 4.08 -11.39 -36.82
C TYR A 978 4.80 -10.12 -37.26
N LEU A 979 5.54 -9.47 -36.35
CA LEU A 979 6.28 -8.23 -36.61
C LEU A 979 7.74 -8.33 -36.11
N CYS A 980 8.70 -7.92 -36.96
CA CYS A 980 10.14 -7.92 -36.67
C CYS A 980 10.77 -6.57 -37.04
N ASN A 981 11.61 -5.99 -36.16
CA ASN A 981 12.25 -4.68 -36.38
C ASN A 981 13.70 -4.87 -36.83
N ALA A 982 14.01 -4.70 -38.11
CA ALA A 982 15.34 -4.95 -38.66
C ALA A 982 16.46 -4.17 -37.96
N ARG A 983 16.15 -3.00 -37.40
CA ARG A 983 17.04 -2.20 -36.55
C ARG A 983 16.44 -2.06 -35.14
N PRO A 984 16.67 -3.02 -34.22
CA PRO A 984 16.05 -2.96 -32.88
C PRO A 984 16.52 -1.78 -32.02
N TRP A 985 17.59 -1.08 -32.41
CA TRP A 985 18.03 0.18 -31.79
C TRP A 985 17.34 1.44 -32.35
N ASP A 986 16.58 1.30 -33.44
CA ASP A 986 15.79 2.34 -34.11
C ASP A 986 14.34 2.15 -33.65
N TYR A 987 13.99 2.78 -32.53
CA TYR A 987 12.77 2.49 -31.76
C TYR A 987 12.22 3.75 -31.08
N ASP A 988 10.95 4.04 -31.35
CA ASP A 988 10.16 5.04 -30.64
C ASP A 988 9.00 4.35 -29.88
N PRO A 989 8.88 4.54 -28.55
CA PRO A 989 7.82 3.94 -27.75
C PRO A 989 6.40 4.28 -28.22
N ASP A 990 6.17 5.52 -28.67
CA ASP A 990 4.84 5.99 -29.07
C ASP A 990 4.43 5.38 -30.43
N VAL A 991 5.42 5.06 -31.28
CA VAL A 991 5.20 4.31 -32.53
C VAL A 991 4.91 2.84 -32.22
N ALA A 992 5.72 2.19 -31.38
CA ALA A 992 5.56 0.78 -31.03
C ALA A 992 4.27 0.49 -30.23
N ALA A 993 3.77 1.46 -29.46
CA ALA A 993 2.49 1.38 -28.76
C ALA A 993 1.25 1.35 -29.70
N ARG A 994 1.42 1.62 -31.01
CA ARG A 994 0.36 1.43 -32.02
C ARG A 994 0.19 -0.03 -32.47
N VAL A 995 1.10 -0.93 -32.14
CA VAL A 995 1.02 -2.35 -32.52
C VAL A 995 -0.03 -3.06 -31.65
N ALA A 996 -1.08 -3.58 -32.27
CA ALA A 996 -2.17 -4.28 -31.60
C ALA A 996 -1.69 -5.55 -30.86
N ASP A 997 -2.37 -5.92 -29.76
CA ASP A 997 -1.96 -7.02 -28.87
C ASP A 997 -2.00 -8.41 -29.50
N ASP A 998 -2.60 -8.55 -30.69
CA ASP A 998 -2.62 -9.76 -31.49
C ASP A 998 -1.56 -9.84 -32.59
N VAL A 999 -0.82 -8.75 -32.83
CA VAL A 999 0.36 -8.75 -33.73
C VAL A 999 1.57 -9.27 -32.96
N VAL A 1000 2.00 -10.49 -33.28
CA VAL A 1000 3.05 -11.20 -32.54
C VAL A 1000 4.43 -10.63 -32.84
N ARG A 1001 4.98 -9.88 -31.88
CA ARG A 1001 6.37 -9.40 -31.91
C ARG A 1001 7.31 -10.61 -31.92
N LEU A 1002 8.02 -10.85 -33.02
CA LEU A 1002 8.79 -12.09 -33.25
C LEU A 1002 10.04 -12.19 -32.37
N GLU A 1003 10.67 -11.05 -32.06
CA GLU A 1003 11.92 -10.96 -31.30
C GLU A 1003 11.79 -10.05 -30.06
N GLY A 1004 10.84 -10.38 -29.17
CA GLY A 1004 10.68 -9.72 -27.86
C GLY A 1004 9.99 -8.36 -27.91
N THR A 1005 10.36 -7.44 -27.02
CA THR A 1005 9.91 -6.04 -27.11
C THR A 1005 10.72 -5.30 -28.17
N LEU A 1006 10.05 -4.55 -29.04
CA LEU A 1006 10.58 -4.08 -30.34
C LEU A 1006 11.72 -3.03 -30.27
N GLY A 1007 12.32 -2.83 -29.09
CA GLY A 1007 13.49 -1.97 -28.82
C GLY A 1007 14.66 -2.68 -28.10
N VAL A 1008 14.49 -3.93 -27.64
CA VAL A 1008 15.57 -4.74 -27.04
C VAL A 1008 15.41 -6.20 -27.49
N GLY A 1009 16.14 -6.57 -28.54
CA GLY A 1009 16.15 -7.95 -29.03
C GLY A 1009 16.79 -8.92 -28.03
N ILE A 1010 16.24 -10.14 -27.98
CA ILE A 1010 16.75 -11.29 -27.20
C ILE A 1010 18.23 -11.61 -27.55
N THR A 1011 18.71 -11.16 -28.72
CA THR A 1011 20.09 -11.28 -29.19
C THR A 1011 21.13 -10.52 -28.35
N THR A 1012 20.71 -9.62 -27.44
CA THR A 1012 21.63 -9.07 -26.42
C THR A 1012 22.21 -10.16 -25.51
N LEU A 1013 21.48 -11.28 -25.32
CA LEU A 1013 21.97 -12.49 -24.63
C LEU A 1013 22.91 -13.35 -25.50
N ALA A 1014 22.96 -13.14 -26.82
CA ALA A 1014 23.80 -13.90 -27.74
C ALA A 1014 25.25 -13.36 -27.84
N GLY A 1015 25.53 -12.20 -27.23
CA GLY A 1015 26.85 -11.56 -27.18
C GLY A 1015 27.09 -10.45 -28.22
N ASP A 1016 26.13 -10.18 -29.10
CA ASP A 1016 26.22 -9.09 -30.09
C ASP A 1016 26.01 -7.72 -29.39
N PRO A 1017 27.00 -6.80 -29.40
CA PRO A 1017 26.86 -5.52 -28.70
C PRO A 1017 25.90 -4.56 -29.44
N PRO A 1018 25.14 -3.71 -28.71
CA PRO A 1018 24.21 -2.76 -29.32
C PRO A 1018 24.89 -1.88 -30.38
N GLY A 1019 24.41 -1.93 -31.61
CA GLY A 1019 24.97 -1.17 -32.74
C GLY A 1019 26.05 -1.88 -33.56
N ALA A 1020 26.31 -3.19 -33.35
CA ALA A 1020 27.11 -4.03 -34.25
C ALA A 1020 26.40 -4.27 -35.61
N GLY A 1021 26.21 -3.20 -36.39
CA GLY A 1021 25.38 -3.15 -37.60
C GLY A 1021 25.89 -3.91 -38.84
N THR A 1022 26.68 -4.97 -38.68
CA THR A 1022 27.15 -5.84 -39.78
C THR A 1022 26.13 -6.94 -40.07
N LEU A 1023 25.01 -6.55 -40.68
CA LEU A 1023 24.04 -7.45 -41.30
C LEU A 1023 24.78 -8.36 -42.31
N SER A 1024 24.86 -9.63 -41.94
CA SER A 1024 25.40 -10.74 -42.72
C SER A 1024 24.73 -12.04 -42.26
N GLY A 1025 24.42 -12.93 -43.21
CA GLY A 1025 23.69 -14.18 -42.98
C GLY A 1025 24.36 -15.24 -42.07
N GLN A 1026 25.53 -14.94 -41.50
CA GLN A 1026 26.20 -15.76 -40.49
C GLN A 1026 25.96 -15.30 -39.04
N SER A 1027 25.38 -14.10 -38.83
CA SER A 1027 25.14 -13.54 -37.49
C SER A 1027 24.21 -14.40 -36.63
N ALA A 1028 24.38 -14.33 -35.31
CA ALA A 1028 23.56 -15.09 -34.36
C ALA A 1028 22.07 -14.72 -34.47
N ARG A 1029 21.76 -13.44 -34.74
CA ARG A 1029 20.41 -12.94 -34.98
C ARG A 1029 19.74 -13.60 -36.19
N CYS A 1030 20.41 -13.72 -37.33
CA CYS A 1030 19.81 -14.35 -38.51
C CYS A 1030 19.50 -15.83 -38.26
N LYS A 1031 20.37 -16.56 -37.55
CA LYS A 1031 20.11 -17.95 -37.14
C LYS A 1031 18.88 -18.07 -36.24
N LEU A 1032 18.78 -17.22 -35.21
CA LEU A 1032 17.63 -17.20 -34.30
C LEU A 1032 16.32 -16.91 -35.05
N LEU A 1033 16.32 -15.94 -35.96
CA LEU A 1033 15.14 -15.59 -36.74
C LEU A 1033 14.72 -16.73 -37.69
N ARG A 1034 15.65 -17.46 -38.33
CA ARG A 1034 15.32 -18.68 -39.11
C ARG A 1034 14.63 -19.74 -38.25
N GLU A 1035 15.15 -20.04 -37.06
CA GLU A 1035 14.54 -21.03 -36.16
C GLU A 1035 13.19 -20.58 -35.58
N LEU A 1036 13.00 -19.29 -35.33
CA LEU A 1036 11.71 -18.72 -34.93
C LEU A 1036 10.66 -18.83 -36.05
N MET A 1037 11.03 -18.50 -37.28
CA MET A 1037 10.12 -18.62 -38.43
C MET A 1037 9.70 -20.07 -38.68
N ARG A 1038 10.62 -21.03 -38.52
CA ARG A 1038 10.35 -22.47 -38.55
C ARG A 1038 9.45 -22.92 -37.39
N SER A 1039 9.69 -22.41 -36.17
CA SER A 1039 8.93 -22.77 -34.96
C SER A 1039 7.48 -22.28 -35.01
N HIS A 1040 7.27 -21.03 -35.45
CA HIS A 1040 5.95 -20.41 -35.57
C HIS A 1040 5.17 -20.84 -36.82
N ALA A 1041 5.82 -21.52 -37.77
CA ALA A 1041 5.29 -21.86 -39.09
C ALA A 1041 4.73 -20.62 -39.80
N ILE A 1042 5.65 -19.70 -40.12
CA ILE A 1042 5.42 -18.56 -41.02
C ILE A 1042 5.23 -19.09 -42.44
N ASP A 1043 4.17 -18.63 -43.11
CA ASP A 1043 3.78 -19.07 -44.45
C ASP A 1043 4.15 -18.03 -45.54
N VAL A 1044 4.35 -16.77 -45.16
CA VAL A 1044 4.72 -15.66 -46.08
C VAL A 1044 5.49 -14.56 -45.34
N VAL A 1045 6.45 -13.93 -46.02
CA VAL A 1045 7.27 -12.81 -45.52
C VAL A 1045 6.98 -11.54 -46.33
N HIS A 1046 6.94 -10.39 -45.68
CA HIS A 1046 6.71 -9.10 -46.31
C HIS A 1046 7.59 -8.01 -45.67
N SER A 1047 8.50 -7.40 -46.43
CA SER A 1047 9.45 -6.39 -45.95
C SER A 1047 9.07 -4.95 -46.36
N PHE A 1048 9.30 -4.02 -45.43
CA PHE A 1048 9.21 -2.59 -45.62
C PHE A 1048 10.58 -1.94 -45.43
N SER A 1049 11.07 -1.33 -46.52
CA SER A 1049 12.36 -0.66 -46.69
C SER A 1049 13.60 -1.55 -46.83
N ARG A 1050 14.62 -0.96 -47.47
CA ARG A 1050 15.94 -1.55 -47.76
C ARG A 1050 16.63 -2.21 -46.56
N ALA A 1051 16.34 -1.75 -45.34
CA ALA A 1051 16.89 -2.33 -44.12
C ALA A 1051 16.20 -3.65 -43.73
N ALA A 1052 14.90 -3.76 -43.96
CA ALA A 1052 14.17 -5.01 -43.83
C ALA A 1052 14.53 -5.97 -44.97
N ASP A 1053 14.59 -5.50 -46.21
CA ASP A 1053 14.94 -6.34 -47.38
C ASP A 1053 16.29 -7.04 -47.20
N ARG A 1054 17.30 -6.30 -46.72
CA ARG A 1054 18.63 -6.87 -46.45
C ARG A 1054 18.60 -7.93 -45.34
N LEU A 1055 17.84 -7.70 -44.26
CA LEU A 1055 17.70 -8.69 -43.21
C LEU A 1055 16.95 -9.94 -43.70
N VAL A 1056 15.93 -9.78 -44.55
CA VAL A 1056 15.22 -10.93 -45.15
C VAL A 1056 16.14 -11.70 -46.10
N LEU A 1057 16.95 -11.03 -46.94
CA LEU A 1057 17.97 -11.71 -47.76
C LEU A 1057 18.96 -12.51 -46.89
N ASP A 1058 19.51 -11.91 -45.83
CA ASP A 1058 20.39 -12.59 -44.86
C ASP A 1058 19.70 -13.76 -44.10
N ILE A 1059 18.39 -13.97 -44.26
CA ILE A 1059 17.59 -15.01 -43.59
C ILE A 1059 17.04 -16.07 -44.57
N MET A 1060 16.69 -15.70 -45.81
CA MET A 1060 15.97 -16.56 -46.77
C MET A 1060 16.79 -17.66 -47.43
N ASP A 1061 18.12 -17.63 -47.39
CA ASP A 1061 19.00 -18.64 -48.04
C ASP A 1061 18.63 -20.11 -47.70
N ASP A 1062 18.09 -20.36 -46.50
CA ASP A 1062 17.65 -21.70 -46.04
C ASP A 1062 16.11 -21.81 -45.82
N LEU A 1063 15.30 -20.91 -46.40
CA LEU A 1063 13.85 -20.84 -46.19
C LEU A 1063 13.09 -20.61 -47.50
N ASP A 1064 12.52 -21.68 -48.06
CA ASP A 1064 11.66 -21.66 -49.25
C ASP A 1064 10.27 -21.09 -48.90
N LEU A 1065 10.21 -19.78 -48.65
CA LEU A 1065 9.01 -19.03 -48.27
C LEU A 1065 8.72 -17.90 -49.28
N PRO A 1066 7.45 -17.70 -49.68
CA PRO A 1066 7.06 -16.54 -50.48
C PRO A 1066 7.42 -15.22 -49.77
N TRP A 1067 8.22 -14.39 -50.45
CA TRP A 1067 8.66 -13.08 -49.96
C TRP A 1067 8.16 -11.93 -50.85
N PHE A 1068 7.58 -10.91 -50.24
CA PHE A 1068 7.19 -9.64 -50.86
C PHE A 1068 8.01 -8.47 -50.30
N THR A 1069 8.40 -7.52 -51.16
CA THR A 1069 9.27 -6.38 -50.80
C THR A 1069 8.72 -5.06 -51.31
N HIS A 1070 8.92 -3.97 -50.56
CA HIS A 1070 8.60 -2.59 -50.94
C HIS A 1070 9.85 -1.80 -51.32
N LEU A 1071 9.95 -1.40 -52.59
CA LEU A 1071 11.03 -0.56 -53.10
C LEU A 1071 10.60 0.92 -53.18
N GLY A 1072 11.33 1.79 -52.49
CA GLY A 1072 11.13 3.24 -52.46
C GLY A 1072 12.38 4.05 -52.85
N ASP A 1073 12.15 5.23 -53.46
CA ASP A 1073 13.09 6.27 -53.95
C ASP A 1073 14.54 5.80 -54.18
N VAL A 1074 14.84 5.34 -55.40
CA VAL A 1074 16.07 4.59 -55.71
C VAL A 1074 17.25 5.51 -56.06
N THR A 1075 17.48 6.54 -55.24
CA THR A 1075 18.53 7.53 -55.48
C THR A 1075 19.94 7.05 -55.12
N ARG A 1076 20.72 6.70 -56.18
CA ARG A 1076 22.19 6.46 -56.29
C ARG A 1076 22.68 5.00 -56.27
N ASP A 1077 23.73 4.75 -57.07
CA ASP A 1077 24.25 3.42 -57.49
C ASP A 1077 24.79 2.48 -56.41
N ALA A 1078 25.05 2.96 -55.19
CA ALA A 1078 25.91 2.26 -54.23
C ALA A 1078 25.44 0.85 -53.81
N ASP A 1079 24.12 0.64 -53.75
CA ASP A 1079 23.48 -0.61 -53.30
C ASP A 1079 22.77 -1.39 -54.42
N PHE A 1080 22.99 -1.03 -55.70
CA PHE A 1080 22.36 -1.66 -56.87
C PHE A 1080 22.44 -3.21 -56.91
N PRO A 1081 23.53 -3.88 -56.46
CA PRO A 1081 23.57 -5.34 -56.38
C PRO A 1081 22.54 -5.96 -55.42
N ILE A 1082 22.21 -5.29 -54.31
CA ILE A 1082 21.21 -5.77 -53.34
C ILE A 1082 19.82 -5.71 -53.98
N LEU A 1083 19.52 -4.63 -54.69
CA LEU A 1083 18.26 -4.47 -55.44
C LEU A 1083 18.12 -5.52 -56.54
N GLN A 1084 19.18 -5.82 -57.29
CA GLN A 1084 19.17 -6.93 -58.27
C GLN A 1084 18.96 -8.30 -57.62
N HIS A 1085 19.43 -8.51 -56.38
CA HIS A 1085 19.26 -9.78 -55.69
C HIS A 1085 17.84 -9.93 -55.13
N ALA A 1086 17.33 -8.91 -54.42
CA ALA A 1086 15.94 -8.85 -53.97
C ALA A 1086 14.96 -9.05 -55.15
N ALA A 1087 15.19 -8.36 -56.27
CA ALA A 1087 14.38 -8.48 -57.48
C ALA A 1087 14.57 -9.79 -58.28
N ARG A 1088 15.40 -10.73 -57.81
CA ARG A 1088 15.47 -12.11 -58.31
C ARG A 1088 14.92 -13.14 -57.33
N SER A 1089 15.04 -12.88 -56.02
CA SER A 1089 14.67 -13.81 -54.96
C SER A 1089 13.25 -13.61 -54.40
N ALA A 1090 12.66 -12.41 -54.54
CA ALA A 1090 11.29 -12.16 -54.10
C ALA A 1090 10.25 -12.82 -55.03
N ALA A 1091 9.10 -13.20 -54.45
CA ALA A 1091 7.92 -13.71 -55.16
C ALA A 1091 7.09 -12.57 -55.80
N GLY A 1092 7.11 -11.38 -55.18
CA GLY A 1092 6.45 -10.18 -55.69
C GLY A 1092 7.09 -8.89 -55.17
N ILE A 1093 6.90 -7.80 -55.91
CA ILE A 1093 7.47 -6.48 -55.58
C ILE A 1093 6.37 -5.42 -55.62
N PHE A 1094 6.29 -4.63 -54.56
CA PHE A 1094 5.50 -3.40 -54.47
C PHE A 1094 6.41 -2.18 -54.65
N HIS A 1095 5.90 -1.11 -55.26
CA HIS A 1095 6.70 0.05 -55.65
C HIS A 1095 5.94 1.35 -55.37
N GLU A 1096 6.51 2.23 -54.53
CA GLU A 1096 5.99 3.58 -54.33
C GLU A 1096 6.47 4.48 -55.47
N ALA A 1097 5.71 4.53 -56.57
CA ALA A 1097 6.10 5.27 -57.76
C ALA A 1097 5.57 6.72 -57.74
N ARG A 1098 6.49 7.70 -57.75
CA ARG A 1098 6.28 8.94 -58.51
C ARG A 1098 6.96 8.80 -59.87
N ALA A 1099 6.29 9.28 -60.92
CA ALA A 1099 6.60 8.91 -62.29
C ALA A 1099 7.80 9.67 -62.89
N ASP A 1100 9.02 9.23 -62.58
CA ASP A 1100 10.08 8.94 -63.58
C ASP A 1100 11.30 8.33 -62.86
N ASP A 1101 11.57 7.04 -63.06
CA ASP A 1101 12.81 6.43 -62.57
C ASP A 1101 13.35 5.38 -63.55
N GLY A 1102 14.65 5.48 -63.88
CA GLY A 1102 15.28 4.66 -64.93
C GLY A 1102 15.53 3.21 -64.51
N VAL A 1103 15.55 2.95 -63.20
CA VAL A 1103 15.88 1.65 -62.59
C VAL A 1103 14.83 0.59 -62.91
N THR A 1104 13.54 0.95 -62.86
CA THR A 1104 12.44 -0.01 -63.05
C THR A 1104 12.52 -0.69 -64.42
N ARG A 1105 12.88 0.07 -65.48
CA ARG A 1105 13.08 -0.48 -66.84
C ARG A 1105 14.26 -1.44 -66.96
N GLN A 1106 15.27 -1.37 -66.09
CA GLN A 1106 16.38 -2.33 -66.06
C GLN A 1106 16.01 -3.64 -65.36
N LEU A 1107 15.08 -3.60 -64.41
CA LEU A 1107 14.54 -4.79 -63.74
C LEU A 1107 13.50 -5.53 -64.60
N SER A 1108 12.85 -4.85 -65.56
CA SER A 1108 11.77 -5.40 -66.40
C SER A 1108 12.20 -6.30 -67.58
N GLN A 1109 13.26 -7.11 -67.48
CA GLN A 1109 13.60 -8.11 -68.51
C GLN A 1109 13.36 -9.56 -68.03
N PRO A 1110 12.95 -10.48 -68.93
CA PRO A 1110 11.92 -11.46 -68.57
C PRO A 1110 12.44 -12.80 -68.03
N SER A 1111 12.67 -12.87 -66.71
CA SER A 1111 12.58 -14.11 -65.91
C SER A 1111 12.65 -13.81 -64.40
N GLY A 1112 11.68 -13.05 -63.89
CA GLY A 1112 11.65 -12.57 -62.50
C GLY A 1112 10.23 -12.25 -61.98
N PRO A 1113 10.11 -11.77 -60.72
CA PRO A 1113 8.86 -11.60 -59.97
C PRO A 1113 7.75 -10.81 -60.67
N ARG A 1114 6.52 -11.07 -60.22
CA ARG A 1114 5.36 -10.25 -60.59
C ARG A 1114 5.41 -8.93 -59.83
N LEU A 1115 5.58 -7.83 -60.57
CA LEU A 1115 5.37 -6.49 -60.07
C LEU A 1115 3.87 -6.31 -59.75
N ILE A 1116 3.55 -5.79 -58.58
CA ILE A 1116 2.18 -5.42 -58.18
C ILE A 1116 2.18 -3.92 -57.88
N GLU A 1117 1.59 -3.14 -58.77
CA GLU A 1117 1.39 -1.71 -58.54
C GLU A 1117 0.29 -1.52 -57.47
N LEU A 1118 0.59 -0.74 -56.43
CA LEU A 1118 -0.39 -0.34 -55.41
C LEU A 1118 -0.98 1.03 -55.77
N PRO A 1119 -2.27 1.28 -55.48
CA PRO A 1119 -2.86 2.61 -55.59
C PRO A 1119 -2.27 3.57 -54.53
N ASP A 1120 -2.38 4.87 -54.80
CA ASP A 1120 -1.86 5.95 -53.93
C ASP A 1120 -2.46 5.86 -52.51
N PRO A 1121 -1.63 5.83 -51.43
CA PRO A 1121 -2.12 5.76 -50.05
C PRO A 1121 -2.94 6.98 -49.59
N ALA A 1122 -3.09 8.01 -50.42
CA ALA A 1122 -3.99 9.14 -50.18
C ALA A 1122 -5.48 8.85 -50.44
N ASP A 1123 -5.86 7.71 -51.06
CA ASP A 1123 -7.27 7.36 -51.36
C ASP A 1123 -7.78 6.18 -50.49
N PRO A 1124 -8.60 6.43 -49.45
CA PRO A 1124 -8.98 5.43 -48.45
C PRO A 1124 -10.07 4.43 -48.90
N ILE A 1125 -10.38 4.32 -50.20
CA ILE A 1125 -11.51 3.52 -50.71
C ILE A 1125 -11.09 2.20 -51.41
N SER A 1126 -9.83 2.04 -51.82
CA SER A 1126 -9.45 0.98 -52.79
C SER A 1126 -9.07 -0.41 -52.20
N LEU A 1127 -8.97 -0.57 -50.88
CA LEU A 1127 -8.49 -1.81 -50.24
C LEU A 1127 -9.38 -3.05 -50.47
N ALA A 1128 -10.65 -2.88 -50.86
CA ALA A 1128 -11.57 -3.99 -51.15
C ALA A 1128 -11.26 -4.79 -52.44
N SER A 1129 -10.27 -4.37 -53.24
CA SER A 1129 -10.02 -4.92 -54.58
C SER A 1129 -8.97 -6.04 -54.65
N VAL A 1130 -8.07 -6.15 -53.67
CA VAL A 1130 -6.86 -6.98 -53.77
C VAL A 1130 -7.09 -8.45 -53.38
N CYS A 1131 -8.08 -8.76 -52.54
CA CYS A 1131 -8.27 -10.09 -51.94
C CYS A 1131 -8.98 -11.14 -52.82
N SER A 1132 -9.28 -10.85 -54.10
CA SER A 1132 -10.09 -11.73 -54.98
C SER A 1132 -9.30 -12.53 -56.02
N GLY A 1133 -7.96 -12.62 -55.89
CA GLY A 1133 -7.06 -13.02 -56.99
C GLY A 1133 -6.27 -14.34 -56.86
N ALA A 1134 -6.49 -15.18 -55.84
CA ALA A 1134 -5.52 -16.24 -55.49
C ALA A 1134 -6.11 -17.64 -55.17
N TYR A 1135 -6.92 -18.23 -56.07
CA TYR A 1135 -7.36 -19.64 -55.91
C TYR A 1135 -7.51 -20.42 -57.24
N ALA A 1136 -6.41 -20.65 -57.98
CA ALA A 1136 -6.39 -21.64 -59.07
C ALA A 1136 -4.98 -22.11 -59.52
N ARG A 1137 -4.76 -23.44 -59.41
CA ARG A 1137 -3.84 -24.33 -60.19
C ARG A 1137 -2.46 -24.73 -59.62
N ALA A 1138 -2.48 -25.81 -58.84
CA ALA A 1138 -1.52 -26.93 -58.87
C ALA A 1138 -2.17 -28.10 -58.10
N CYS A 1139 -2.25 -29.37 -58.54
CA CYS A 1139 -2.03 -30.00 -59.86
C CYS A 1139 -3.31 -30.82 -60.20
N GLU A 1140 -3.43 -31.75 -61.17
CA GLU A 1140 -2.49 -32.31 -62.15
C GLU A 1140 -3.21 -32.64 -63.48
N ALA A 1141 -3.15 -33.88 -63.99
CA ALA A 1141 -3.66 -34.26 -65.32
C ALA A 1141 -4.16 -35.71 -65.42
N GLY A 1142 -5.16 -35.94 -66.27
CA GLY A 1142 -5.41 -37.27 -66.85
C GLY A 1142 -6.71 -37.98 -66.42
N PRO A 1143 -7.16 -38.97 -67.22
CA PRO A 1143 -8.39 -38.70 -67.98
C PRO A 1143 -9.49 -39.78 -67.89
N GLY A 1144 -10.75 -39.36 -68.01
CA GLY A 1144 -11.91 -40.25 -68.12
C GLY A 1144 -13.07 -39.65 -68.92
N ARG A 1145 -13.50 -40.36 -69.97
CA ARG A 1145 -14.67 -40.08 -70.84
C ARG A 1145 -15.49 -41.38 -70.98
N PRO A 1146 -16.75 -41.36 -71.46
CA PRO A 1146 -17.74 -40.28 -71.46
C PRO A 1146 -19.14 -40.74 -70.98
N ARG A 1147 -20.10 -39.82 -70.80
CA ARG A 1147 -21.48 -39.99 -71.31
C ARG A 1147 -22.34 -38.72 -71.27
N GLU A 1148 -23.27 -38.68 -72.22
CA GLU A 1148 -24.39 -37.75 -72.41
C GLU A 1148 -25.53 -38.04 -71.39
N SER A 1149 -26.48 -37.14 -71.07
CA SER A 1149 -26.69 -35.72 -71.40
C SER A 1149 -27.76 -35.10 -70.45
N THR A 1150 -28.35 -33.96 -70.84
CA THR A 1150 -29.57 -33.30 -70.28
C THR A 1150 -29.51 -32.63 -68.90
N SER A 1151 -29.34 -31.29 -68.95
CA SER A 1151 -30.09 -30.26 -68.22
C SER A 1151 -30.06 -30.15 -66.67
N ARG A 1152 -29.78 -28.91 -66.22
CA ARG A 1152 -30.20 -28.28 -64.94
C ARG A 1152 -29.67 -28.88 -63.63
N THR A 1153 -28.46 -28.45 -63.28
CA THR A 1153 -27.97 -28.29 -61.90
C THR A 1153 -27.90 -26.80 -61.54
N SER A 1154 -27.89 -26.38 -60.27
CA SER A 1154 -28.39 -27.00 -59.03
C SER A 1154 -28.55 -25.92 -57.94
N ARG A 1155 -29.13 -26.28 -56.79
CA ARG A 1155 -29.09 -25.44 -55.57
C ARG A 1155 -27.71 -25.50 -54.91
N VAL A 1156 -27.41 -24.43 -54.16
CA VAL A 1156 -26.83 -24.39 -52.80
C VAL A 1156 -25.92 -25.55 -52.39
N ALA A 1157 -24.65 -25.23 -52.21
CA ALA A 1157 -23.87 -25.54 -51.01
C ALA A 1157 -23.09 -24.27 -50.65
#